data_AF-A0A401ZK94-F1
#
_entry.id   AF-A0A401ZK94-F1
#
_cell.length_a   1.000
_cell.length_b   1.000
_cell.length_c   1.000
_cell.angle_alpha   90.00
_cell.angle_beta   90.00
_cell.angle_gamma   90.00
#
_symmetry.space_group_name_H-M   'P 1'
#
loop_
_entity.id
_entity.type
_entity.pdbx_description
1 polymer ?
#
loop_
_entity_poly.entity_id
_entity_poly.type
_entity_poly.pdbx_seq_one_letter_code
_entity_poly.pdbx_strand_id
1 'polypeptide(L)'
;MKQRRHIGSMFCVLVCGLALLGASLFTQTASVHADPALFYGFEDGTDGFTAPGWLGANAGQPTQSSAQHSEGANSLALPVNFSGGSWDQAGVDKVFDNYNPVDLTPYSAITYDVYAPVANISTDLVFNDPWLQPANPKPLNVGWNTVTFDISPTSQDFVNAGSYFSTAKEFLLRAIGRGATYSGPVYFDNVRFVPTTHPVIRTLAPQADDVLSTAQGQSYTIQARVTPSPGRQISSVTFKTATQSGALTFDSANDVYTGAWDLWKEGDGLKTLTISATDSTGASSTSQTSVLVQNSQLQVHITTPTFDQQLKGTVTVSAQIKADPRFALGSVILQAGEHETRMMAGVSGVYSARLNTRELQDGVQTLKVVARDAHFTVSDLVDVLVENHARPATIVHASKTQFVDGHTQFRYVGWNEYDLFTRNDQTVAHNEQTSEGNIVLKGTVIPWQQQIDRQMMEAERNGLTVLRTWAFDSSADSSAFETGPNQFNEATFQKLDYILDSAQRHHMRVILAMDNYWGDYGGIAQESKWLGLTNKLQFFTNPQAKTLYQQYVSHLVNRVNTVNGTAYKNDPTLFAWELMNEPRMDCNDDPTPTHQYCDPSGNTLRGWVDTMSKYVKSLDPRHMVAGGFEGHSFVSTGPNGQGIQWGGTQEGNGNSPIMAQNVPGIDFFTFHPYPNASWANLTLDQTKQLITGITRAGLQAGKPVVMEEYGIDRAQPVYDQSGKQIQPTDPAYAAARVMWYKVMLDTFYGAGGAGSNIWQLADWSDNNYNVNPYLPQADAQRDAPLMAVLAYEARQLADD
;
A
#
# COMPACT_ATOMS: atom_id res chain seq x y z
N MET A 1 12.92 17.15 -87.50
CA MET A 1 12.28 16.38 -88.60
C MET A 1 10.94 15.86 -88.08
N LYS A 2 9.85 16.50 -88.53
CA LYS A 2 8.63 15.93 -89.15
C LYS A 2 7.80 15.00 -88.24
N GLN A 3 6.49 15.13 -88.07
CA GLN A 3 5.43 16.09 -88.42
C GLN A 3 4.17 15.46 -87.75
N ARG A 4 3.48 16.14 -86.82
CA ARG A 4 2.17 16.82 -87.02
C ARG A 4 1.05 15.92 -87.60
N ARG A 5 0.00 15.62 -86.80
CA ARG A 5 -1.35 16.28 -86.79
C ARG A 5 -2.34 15.55 -87.74
N HIS A 6 -3.67 15.43 -87.55
CA HIS A 6 -4.69 16.31 -86.98
C HIS A 6 -6.08 15.58 -86.97
N ILE A 7 -6.99 16.00 -86.04
CA ILE A 7 -8.44 16.39 -86.20
C ILE A 7 -9.42 15.33 -86.79
N GLY A 8 -10.68 15.15 -86.39
CA GLY A 8 -11.67 15.86 -85.54
C GLY A 8 -12.98 15.03 -85.49
N SER A 9 -13.83 15.15 -84.47
CA SER A 9 -15.06 16.00 -84.42
C SER A 9 -16.38 15.31 -84.81
N MET A 10 -17.34 15.34 -83.87
CA MET A 10 -18.80 15.53 -84.00
C MET A 10 -19.80 14.36 -84.18
N PHE A 11 -20.68 14.27 -83.16
CA PHE A 11 -22.16 14.24 -83.16
C PHE A 11 -23.00 12.94 -82.96
N CYS A 12 -23.94 13.10 -82.02
CA CYS A 12 -24.99 12.26 -81.45
C CYS A 12 -26.02 11.64 -82.42
N VAL A 13 -26.58 10.47 -82.06
CA VAL A 13 -28.03 10.15 -82.03
C VAL A 13 -28.34 9.06 -80.96
N LEU A 14 -29.38 9.29 -80.13
CA LEU A 14 -30.04 8.40 -79.13
C LEU A 14 -30.63 7.12 -79.78
N VAL A 15 -30.82 5.96 -79.12
CA VAL A 15 -31.91 5.62 -78.16
C VAL A 15 -31.65 4.24 -77.51
N CYS A 16 -31.88 4.19 -76.19
CA CYS A 16 -32.22 3.12 -75.22
C CYS A 16 -32.22 1.61 -75.56
N GLY A 17 -31.59 0.86 -74.65
CA GLY A 17 -31.91 -0.54 -74.30
C GLY A 17 -31.01 -1.06 -73.17
N LEU A 18 -31.56 -1.21 -71.95
CA LEU A 18 -30.88 -1.60 -70.70
C LEU A 18 -30.06 -2.91 -70.79
N ALA A 19 -28.89 -2.95 -70.13
CA ALA A 19 -28.62 -3.86 -69.01
C ALA A 19 -27.21 -3.64 -68.37
N LEU A 20 -27.24 -3.53 -67.04
CA LEU A 20 -26.17 -3.48 -66.03
C LEU A 20 -24.76 -3.99 -66.38
N LEU A 21 -23.74 -3.19 -66.01
CA LEU A 21 -22.54 -3.62 -65.26
C LEU A 21 -21.70 -2.38 -64.90
N GLY A 22 -21.66 -2.03 -63.61
CA GLY A 22 -20.81 -0.98 -63.06
C GLY A 22 -19.39 -1.49 -62.83
N ALA A 23 -18.41 -0.78 -63.37
CA ALA A 23 -16.99 -1.00 -63.10
C ALA A 23 -16.54 -0.10 -61.94
N SER A 24 -16.34 -0.72 -60.78
CA SER A 24 -15.69 -0.14 -59.62
C SER A 24 -14.20 0.05 -59.90
N LEU A 25 -13.69 1.25 -59.65
CA LEU A 25 -12.26 1.55 -59.63
C LEU A 25 -11.60 0.80 -58.45
N PHE A 26 -10.49 0.15 -58.76
CA PHE A 26 -9.68 -0.69 -57.87
C PHE A 26 -9.22 0.06 -56.61
N THR A 27 -9.85 -0.22 -55.47
CA THR A 27 -9.18 -0.19 -54.17
C THR A 27 -8.46 -1.53 -54.01
N GLN A 28 -7.14 -1.51 -53.92
CA GLN A 28 -6.36 -2.66 -53.46
C GLN A 28 -6.72 -2.89 -51.98
N THR A 29 -7.73 -3.73 -51.75
CA THR A 29 -7.99 -4.31 -50.45
C THR A 29 -6.92 -5.35 -50.20
N ALA A 30 -5.98 -5.07 -49.31
CA ALA A 30 -5.22 -6.12 -48.65
C ALA A 30 -6.22 -6.93 -47.81
N SER A 31 -6.71 -8.02 -48.38
CA SER A 31 -7.42 -9.05 -47.65
C SER A 31 -6.43 -9.74 -46.72
N VAL A 32 -6.33 -9.25 -45.48
CA VAL A 32 -5.67 -9.99 -44.40
C VAL A 32 -6.61 -11.14 -44.04
N HIS A 33 -6.15 -12.37 -44.30
CA HIS A 33 -6.80 -13.56 -43.79
C HIS A 33 -6.94 -13.45 -42.27
N ALA A 34 -8.11 -13.81 -41.74
CA ALA A 34 -8.26 -14.04 -40.31
C ALA A 34 -7.34 -15.21 -39.94
N ASP A 35 -6.20 -14.91 -39.34
CA ASP A 35 -5.34 -15.93 -38.73
C ASP A 35 -6.12 -16.50 -37.53
N PRO A 36 -6.30 -17.84 -37.41
CA PRO A 36 -6.88 -18.41 -36.20
C PRO A 36 -6.05 -17.96 -34.98
N ALA A 37 -6.72 -17.66 -33.87
CA ALA A 37 -6.04 -17.27 -32.63
C ALA A 37 -4.89 -18.23 -32.32
N LEU A 38 -3.71 -17.69 -31.97
CA LEU A 38 -2.55 -18.51 -31.57
C LEU A 38 -2.99 -19.49 -30.48
N PHE A 39 -2.96 -20.78 -30.82
CA PHE A 39 -3.50 -21.85 -30.01
C PHE A 39 -2.61 -23.09 -30.07
N TYR A 40 -2.35 -23.67 -28.91
CA TYR A 40 -1.60 -24.92 -28.76
C TYR A 40 -2.36 -25.86 -27.80
N GLY A 41 -3.07 -26.83 -28.38
CA GLY A 41 -3.82 -27.85 -27.62
C GLY A 41 -3.13 -29.21 -27.53
N PHE A 42 -1.95 -29.36 -28.12
CA PHE A 42 -1.11 -30.56 -28.03
C PHE A 42 -1.72 -31.91 -28.47
N GLU A 43 -2.83 -31.89 -29.23
CA GLU A 43 -3.50 -33.10 -29.73
C GLU A 43 -2.72 -33.84 -30.82
N ASP A 44 -1.88 -33.12 -31.56
CA ASP A 44 -1.08 -33.67 -32.66
C ASP A 44 0.44 -33.74 -32.33
N GLY A 45 0.80 -33.49 -31.07
CA GLY A 45 2.17 -33.53 -30.57
C GLY A 45 2.52 -32.32 -29.69
N THR A 46 3.80 -32.18 -29.31
CA THR A 46 4.28 -31.05 -28.50
C THR A 46 4.70 -29.82 -29.32
N ASP A 47 4.37 -29.78 -30.62
CA ASP A 47 4.47 -28.62 -31.52
C ASP A 47 5.63 -27.64 -31.26
N GLY A 48 6.87 -28.14 -31.33
CA GLY A 48 8.06 -27.30 -31.22
C GLY A 48 8.26 -26.64 -29.86
N PHE A 49 7.62 -27.15 -28.81
CA PHE A 49 7.98 -26.87 -27.43
C PHE A 49 9.21 -27.69 -27.05
N THR A 50 10.22 -27.04 -26.50
CA THR A 50 11.42 -27.69 -25.98
C THR A 50 11.55 -27.41 -24.49
N ALA A 51 12.30 -28.25 -23.76
CA ALA A 51 12.68 -27.95 -22.39
C ALA A 51 14.09 -27.35 -22.41
N PRO A 52 14.28 -26.08 -21.98
CA PRO A 52 15.59 -25.48 -21.94
C PRO A 52 16.46 -26.16 -20.88
N GLY A 53 17.68 -26.59 -21.26
CA GLY A 53 18.59 -27.33 -20.37
C GLY A 53 19.18 -26.50 -19.22
N TRP A 54 18.95 -25.19 -19.18
CA TRP A 54 19.44 -24.29 -18.13
C TRP A 54 18.46 -24.14 -16.94
N LEU A 55 17.23 -24.67 -17.03
CA LEU A 55 16.31 -24.75 -15.89
C LEU A 55 16.64 -25.99 -15.04
N GLY A 56 17.08 -25.75 -13.80
CA GLY A 56 17.72 -26.76 -12.95
C GLY A 56 16.87 -27.98 -12.55
N ALA A 57 15.54 -27.93 -12.68
CA ALA A 57 14.65 -29.05 -12.38
C ALA A 57 14.10 -29.77 -13.62
N ASN A 58 14.51 -29.38 -14.84
CA ASN A 58 14.12 -30.07 -16.07
C ASN A 58 14.76 -31.47 -16.12
N ALA A 59 13.94 -32.52 -16.08
CA ALA A 59 14.40 -33.91 -16.11
C ALA A 59 14.45 -34.51 -17.53
N GLY A 60 14.02 -33.76 -18.55
CA GLY A 60 14.03 -34.20 -19.95
C GLY A 60 13.24 -33.26 -20.87
N GLN A 61 13.14 -33.65 -22.15
CA GLN A 61 12.31 -32.95 -23.14
C GLN A 61 10.83 -33.28 -22.92
N PRO A 62 9.91 -32.33 -23.22
CA PRO A 62 8.48 -32.57 -23.08
C PRO A 62 8.00 -33.60 -24.10
N THR A 63 7.00 -34.38 -23.70
CA THR A 63 6.38 -35.41 -24.56
C THR A 63 4.87 -35.23 -24.59
N GLN A 64 4.23 -35.63 -25.69
CA GLN A 64 2.77 -35.73 -25.73
C GLN A 64 2.32 -36.86 -24.79
N SER A 65 1.24 -36.65 -24.04
CA SER A 65 0.71 -37.64 -23.11
C SER A 65 -0.81 -37.64 -23.07
N SER A 66 -1.39 -38.85 -23.08
CA SER A 66 -2.81 -39.07 -22.83
C SER A 66 -3.12 -39.40 -21.35
N ALA A 67 -2.10 -39.36 -20.47
CA ALA A 67 -2.27 -39.74 -19.06
C ALA A 67 -3.04 -38.71 -18.23
N GLN A 68 -2.91 -37.43 -18.59
CA GLN A 68 -3.66 -36.30 -18.05
C GLN A 68 -3.90 -35.35 -19.20
N HIS A 69 -5.14 -34.92 -19.41
CA HIS A 69 -5.49 -33.86 -20.36
C HIS A 69 -6.73 -33.12 -19.83
N SER A 70 -6.85 -31.84 -20.14
CA SER A 70 -7.95 -30.99 -19.64
C SER A 70 -9.14 -30.99 -20.59
N GLU A 71 -8.86 -31.09 -21.89
CA GLU A 71 -9.79 -31.26 -22.98
C GLU A 71 -9.22 -32.30 -23.95
N GLY A 72 -9.99 -32.73 -24.96
CA GLY A 72 -9.48 -33.61 -26.02
C GLY A 72 -8.94 -34.96 -25.52
N ALA A 73 -7.81 -35.39 -26.07
CA ALA A 73 -7.21 -36.70 -25.81
C ALA A 73 -5.76 -36.64 -25.32
N ASN A 74 -5.07 -35.50 -25.45
CA ASN A 74 -3.66 -35.38 -25.14
C ASN A 74 -3.30 -34.03 -24.53
N SER A 75 -2.18 -33.98 -23.80
CA SER A 75 -1.54 -32.75 -23.33
C SER A 75 -0.02 -32.81 -23.47
N LEU A 76 0.65 -31.70 -23.17
CA LEU A 76 2.11 -31.67 -23.03
C LEU A 76 2.51 -32.13 -21.63
N ALA A 77 3.31 -33.18 -21.53
CA ALA A 77 3.92 -33.63 -20.28
C ALA A 77 5.37 -33.12 -20.17
N LEU A 78 5.63 -32.23 -19.21
CA LEU A 78 6.96 -31.73 -18.86
C LEU A 78 7.54 -32.55 -17.71
N PRO A 79 8.59 -33.36 -17.93
CA PRO A 79 9.23 -34.11 -16.85
C PRO A 79 10.02 -33.17 -15.92
N VAL A 80 9.66 -33.17 -14.63
CA VAL A 80 10.30 -32.36 -13.59
C VAL A 80 10.92 -33.23 -12.49
N ASN A 81 11.92 -32.68 -11.80
CA ASN A 81 12.49 -33.26 -10.58
C ASN A 81 12.68 -32.18 -9.51
N PHE A 82 11.64 -31.95 -8.70
CA PHE A 82 11.65 -31.03 -7.57
C PHE A 82 12.20 -31.71 -6.32
N SER A 83 13.21 -31.09 -5.72
CA SER A 83 14.03 -31.62 -4.63
C SER A 83 13.52 -31.23 -3.23
N GLY A 84 12.51 -30.36 -3.14
CA GLY A 84 12.02 -29.80 -1.87
C GLY A 84 12.78 -28.56 -1.42
N GLY A 85 13.58 -27.96 -2.30
CA GLY A 85 14.31 -26.72 -2.02
C GLY A 85 13.40 -25.50 -1.90
N SER A 86 13.98 -24.35 -1.53
CA SER A 86 13.26 -23.07 -1.50
C SER A 86 12.79 -22.60 -2.88
N TRP A 87 13.42 -23.09 -3.95
CA TRP A 87 13.08 -22.77 -5.33
C TRP A 87 13.64 -23.81 -6.31
N ASP A 88 12.77 -24.65 -6.87
CA ASP A 88 13.07 -25.54 -7.99
C ASP A 88 12.23 -25.12 -9.20
N GLN A 89 12.82 -25.07 -10.41
CA GLN A 89 12.11 -24.64 -11.61
C GLN A 89 12.39 -25.51 -12.83
N ALA A 90 11.32 -25.82 -13.55
CA ALA A 90 11.29 -26.52 -14.82
C ALA A 90 10.38 -25.75 -15.79
N GLY A 91 10.53 -25.92 -17.10
CA GLY A 91 9.69 -25.22 -18.05
C GLY A 91 9.82 -25.71 -19.48
N VAL A 92 8.91 -25.24 -20.33
CA VAL A 92 8.91 -25.47 -21.77
C VAL A 92 8.87 -24.18 -22.57
N ASP A 93 9.85 -24.00 -23.46
CA ASP A 93 9.97 -22.86 -24.36
C ASP A 93 9.34 -23.13 -25.71
N LYS A 94 8.65 -22.13 -26.27
CA LYS A 94 8.08 -22.15 -27.61
C LYS A 94 8.59 -20.97 -28.41
N VAL A 95 9.40 -21.26 -29.42
CA VAL A 95 9.84 -20.28 -30.42
C VAL A 95 8.74 -20.09 -31.47
N PHE A 96 8.39 -18.83 -31.72
CA PHE A 96 7.51 -18.45 -32.82
C PHE A 96 8.31 -18.36 -34.13
N ASP A 97 7.78 -18.96 -35.20
CA ASP A 97 8.23 -18.81 -36.59
C ASP A 97 9.74 -18.53 -36.79
N ASN A 98 10.61 -19.43 -36.30
CA ASN A 98 12.07 -19.30 -36.39
C ASN A 98 12.63 -17.96 -35.88
N TYR A 99 12.12 -17.47 -34.75
CA TYR A 99 12.48 -16.19 -34.12
C TYR A 99 12.01 -14.95 -34.88
N ASN A 100 11.09 -15.09 -35.83
CA ASN A 100 10.36 -13.95 -36.37
C ASN A 100 9.40 -13.41 -35.29
N PRO A 101 9.48 -12.12 -34.93
CA PRO A 101 8.60 -11.56 -33.90
C PRO A 101 7.12 -11.65 -34.32
N VAL A 102 6.30 -12.26 -33.47
CA VAL A 102 4.84 -12.30 -33.61
C VAL A 102 4.25 -11.08 -32.92
N ASP A 103 3.36 -10.37 -33.60
CA ASP A 103 2.62 -9.24 -33.04
C ASP A 103 1.64 -9.71 -31.96
N LEU A 104 1.87 -9.27 -30.73
CA LEU A 104 1.03 -9.58 -29.58
C LEU A 104 -0.02 -8.51 -29.31
N THR A 105 0.04 -7.37 -29.98
CA THR A 105 -0.89 -6.26 -29.75
C THR A 105 -2.37 -6.56 -30.01
N PRO A 106 -2.76 -7.56 -30.83
CA PRO A 106 -4.15 -7.98 -30.96
C PRO A 106 -4.71 -8.75 -29.74
N TYR A 107 -3.86 -9.18 -28.80
CA TYR A 107 -4.24 -10.06 -27.68
C TYR A 107 -4.16 -9.35 -26.33
N SER A 108 -5.10 -9.65 -25.44
CA SER A 108 -5.20 -9.05 -24.10
C SER A 108 -4.65 -9.96 -23.01
N ALA A 109 -4.65 -11.28 -23.25
CA ALA A 109 -4.18 -12.24 -22.28
C ALA A 109 -3.65 -13.50 -22.95
N ILE A 110 -2.90 -14.30 -22.19
CA ILE A 110 -2.63 -15.70 -22.50
C ILE A 110 -3.27 -16.55 -21.42
N THR A 111 -4.03 -17.55 -21.80
CA THR A 111 -4.59 -18.54 -20.87
C THR A 111 -4.09 -19.93 -21.21
N TYR A 112 -3.86 -20.76 -20.20
CA TYR A 112 -3.51 -22.17 -20.38
C TYR A 112 -3.96 -23.00 -19.18
N ASP A 113 -4.12 -24.29 -19.40
CA ASP A 113 -4.43 -25.26 -18.38
C ASP A 113 -3.14 -25.93 -17.89
N VAL A 114 -3.03 -26.12 -16.57
CA VAL A 114 -1.88 -26.79 -15.96
C VAL A 114 -2.32 -27.73 -14.84
N TYR A 115 -1.79 -28.95 -14.85
CA TYR A 115 -2.04 -29.96 -13.83
C TYR A 115 -0.92 -29.99 -12.80
N ALA A 116 -1.22 -29.64 -11.55
CA ALA A 116 -0.29 -29.76 -10.43
C ALA A 116 -0.46 -31.12 -9.72
N PRO A 117 0.54 -32.03 -9.78
CA PRO A 117 0.42 -33.36 -9.18
C PRO A 117 0.55 -33.36 -7.64
N VAL A 118 1.14 -32.32 -7.06
CA VAL A 118 1.33 -32.14 -5.61
C VAL A 118 1.16 -30.66 -5.23
N ALA A 119 0.97 -30.39 -3.94
CA ALA A 119 0.89 -29.04 -3.41
C ALA A 119 2.24 -28.30 -3.54
N ASN A 120 2.23 -26.99 -3.29
CA ASN A 120 3.41 -26.12 -3.33
C ASN A 120 4.07 -25.98 -4.71
N ILE A 121 3.28 -26.21 -5.77
CA ILE A 121 3.66 -25.88 -7.14
C ILE A 121 2.97 -24.56 -7.52
N SER A 122 3.72 -23.72 -8.23
CA SER A 122 3.21 -22.51 -8.90
C SER A 122 3.60 -22.55 -10.37
N THR A 123 2.96 -21.71 -11.19
CA THR A 123 3.31 -21.55 -12.61
C THR A 123 3.53 -20.08 -12.94
N ASP A 124 4.35 -19.83 -13.95
CA ASP A 124 4.41 -18.53 -14.58
C ASP A 124 4.67 -18.62 -16.09
N LEU A 125 4.60 -17.46 -16.71
CA LEU A 125 4.76 -17.23 -18.15
C LEU A 125 5.84 -16.18 -18.36
N VAL A 126 6.89 -16.53 -19.10
CA VAL A 126 8.03 -15.63 -19.38
C VAL A 126 8.17 -15.40 -20.87
N PHE A 127 8.51 -14.18 -21.28
CA PHE A 127 8.92 -13.87 -22.65
C PHE A 127 10.40 -13.53 -22.65
N ASN A 128 11.16 -13.89 -23.69
CA ASN A 128 12.63 -13.78 -23.72
C ASN A 128 13.15 -12.52 -24.46
N ASP A 129 12.33 -11.86 -25.29
CA ASP A 129 12.77 -10.67 -26.04
C ASP A 129 11.79 -9.50 -25.87
N PRO A 130 11.89 -8.73 -24.74
CA PRO A 130 12.87 -8.86 -23.65
C PRO A 130 12.50 -9.92 -22.60
N TRP A 131 13.47 -10.34 -21.78
CA TRP A 131 13.27 -11.21 -20.61
C TRP A 131 12.32 -10.56 -19.59
N LEU A 132 11.03 -10.82 -19.76
CA LEU A 132 9.96 -10.28 -18.92
C LEU A 132 9.32 -11.40 -18.13
N GLN A 133 9.53 -11.34 -16.82
CA GLN A 133 8.87 -12.22 -15.87
C GLN A 133 7.66 -11.51 -15.29
N PRO A 134 6.60 -12.25 -14.92
CA PRO A 134 5.46 -11.64 -14.28
C PRO A 134 5.81 -11.24 -12.84
N ALA A 135 5.04 -10.32 -12.27
CA ALA A 135 5.24 -9.79 -10.92
C ALA A 135 5.32 -10.90 -9.87
N ASN A 136 4.47 -11.92 -10.01
CA ASN A 136 4.44 -13.09 -9.13
C ASN A 136 4.05 -14.36 -9.90
N PRO A 137 4.65 -15.53 -9.60
CA PRO A 137 4.12 -16.82 -10.03
C PRO A 137 2.73 -17.06 -9.45
N LYS A 138 1.83 -17.67 -10.23
CA LYS A 138 0.47 -18.02 -9.80
C LYS A 138 0.49 -19.35 -9.06
N PRO A 139 0.09 -19.42 -7.78
CA PRO A 139 0.03 -20.68 -7.04
C PRO A 139 -1.02 -21.61 -7.65
N LEU A 140 -0.77 -22.92 -7.63
CA LEU A 140 -1.66 -23.93 -8.17
C LEU A 140 -2.27 -24.79 -7.07
N ASN A 141 -3.55 -25.11 -7.22
CA ASN A 141 -4.18 -26.17 -6.44
C ASN A 141 -3.79 -27.54 -7.02
N VAL A 142 -3.74 -28.58 -6.19
CA VAL A 142 -3.54 -29.95 -6.68
C VAL A 142 -4.66 -30.32 -7.67
N GLY A 143 -4.30 -30.79 -8.85
CA GLY A 143 -5.22 -31.03 -9.96
C GLY A 143 -5.10 -30.02 -11.10
N TRP A 144 -6.12 -29.94 -11.96
CA TRP A 144 -6.18 -29.00 -13.08
C TRP A 144 -6.50 -27.58 -12.61
N ASN A 145 -5.77 -26.62 -13.17
CA ASN A 145 -5.98 -25.19 -12.97
C ASN A 145 -5.98 -24.52 -14.34
N THR A 146 -6.93 -23.62 -14.60
CA THR A 146 -6.84 -22.69 -15.73
C THR A 146 -6.21 -21.40 -15.20
N VAL A 147 -5.09 -21.01 -15.78
CA VAL A 147 -4.40 -19.76 -15.42
C VAL A 147 -4.45 -18.79 -16.59
N THR A 148 -4.63 -17.51 -16.28
CA THR A 148 -4.67 -16.44 -17.27
C THR A 148 -3.67 -15.37 -16.88
N PHE A 149 -2.78 -14.97 -17.78
CA PHE A 149 -1.87 -13.84 -17.63
C PHE A 149 -2.34 -12.69 -18.53
N ASP A 150 -2.65 -11.53 -17.93
CA ASP A 150 -2.93 -10.30 -18.66
C ASP A 150 -1.64 -9.79 -19.33
N ILE A 151 -1.66 -9.53 -20.63
CA ILE A 151 -0.52 -8.97 -21.40
C ILE A 151 -0.85 -7.59 -21.99
N SER A 152 -1.96 -6.99 -21.55
CA SER A 152 -2.35 -5.65 -21.93
C SER A 152 -1.36 -4.59 -21.41
N PRO A 153 -1.36 -3.37 -21.98
CA PRO A 153 -0.49 -2.28 -21.52
C PRO A 153 -0.64 -1.89 -20.04
N THR A 154 -1.79 -2.19 -19.44
CA THR A 154 -2.13 -1.93 -18.03
C THR A 154 -2.01 -3.19 -17.15
N SER A 155 -1.37 -4.24 -17.67
CA SER A 155 -1.25 -5.51 -16.97
C SER A 155 -0.65 -5.37 -15.58
N GLN A 156 -1.34 -5.94 -14.59
CA GLN A 156 -0.82 -6.12 -13.23
C GLN A 156 0.07 -7.37 -13.14
N ASP A 157 -0.11 -8.32 -14.07
CA ASP A 157 0.72 -9.52 -14.15
C ASP A 157 2.13 -9.17 -14.63
N PHE A 158 2.30 -8.16 -15.49
CA PHE A 158 3.61 -7.67 -15.94
C PHE A 158 3.75 -6.16 -15.76
N VAL A 159 4.41 -5.76 -14.67
CA VAL A 159 4.69 -4.35 -14.37
C VAL A 159 5.53 -3.74 -15.50
N ASN A 160 5.12 -2.57 -16.02
CA ASN A 160 5.68 -1.90 -17.20
C ASN A 160 5.38 -2.56 -18.56
N ALA A 161 4.40 -3.46 -18.67
CA ALA A 161 3.96 -4.09 -19.93
C ALA A 161 3.70 -3.11 -21.08
N GLY A 162 3.28 -1.88 -20.77
CA GLY A 162 2.98 -0.81 -21.72
C GLY A 162 4.07 -0.55 -22.76
N SER A 163 5.34 -0.70 -22.38
CA SER A 163 6.49 -0.36 -23.23
C SER A 163 7.13 -1.55 -23.95
N TYR A 164 6.77 -2.80 -23.61
CA TYR A 164 7.52 -3.99 -24.07
C TYR A 164 6.70 -5.05 -24.81
N PHE A 165 5.39 -5.20 -24.55
CA PHE A 165 4.56 -6.27 -25.17
C PHE A 165 4.00 -5.92 -26.56
N SER A 166 4.84 -5.50 -27.51
CA SER A 166 4.39 -5.35 -28.90
C SER A 166 4.57 -6.63 -29.69
N THR A 167 5.68 -7.32 -29.48
CA THR A 167 6.01 -8.54 -30.21
C THR A 167 6.73 -9.51 -29.30
N ALA A 168 6.60 -10.81 -29.57
CA ALA A 168 7.43 -11.83 -28.94
C ALA A 168 8.03 -12.75 -29.99
N LYS A 169 9.27 -13.17 -29.77
CA LYS A 169 9.92 -14.23 -30.56
C LYS A 169 9.73 -15.61 -29.96
N GLU A 170 9.49 -15.66 -28.65
CA GLU A 170 9.24 -16.88 -27.91
C GLU A 170 8.54 -16.59 -26.57
N PHE A 171 7.97 -17.63 -25.99
CA PHE A 171 7.49 -17.64 -24.61
C PHE A 171 7.84 -18.95 -23.91
N LEU A 172 7.88 -18.93 -22.59
CA LEU A 172 8.24 -20.03 -21.71
C LEU A 172 7.13 -20.23 -20.67
N LEU A 173 6.60 -21.45 -20.57
CA LEU A 173 5.71 -21.86 -19.49
C LEU A 173 6.55 -22.56 -18.42
N ARG A 174 6.52 -22.09 -17.16
CA ARG A 174 7.28 -22.72 -16.07
C ARG A 174 6.39 -23.36 -15.02
N ALA A 175 6.92 -24.42 -14.43
CA ALA A 175 6.45 -25.02 -13.20
C ALA A 175 7.53 -24.81 -12.12
N ILE A 176 7.12 -24.27 -10.98
CA ILE A 176 8.01 -23.86 -9.89
C ILE A 176 7.59 -24.57 -8.60
N GLY A 177 8.47 -25.40 -8.05
CA GLY A 177 8.31 -26.04 -6.75
C GLY A 177 8.96 -25.20 -5.64
N ARG A 178 8.20 -24.85 -4.59
CA ARG A 178 8.72 -24.19 -3.38
C ARG A 178 8.45 -25.07 -2.16
N GLY A 179 9.42 -25.88 -1.75
CA GLY A 179 9.21 -26.92 -0.72
C GLY A 179 8.39 -28.12 -1.23
N ALA A 180 8.26 -28.28 -2.55
CA ALA A 180 7.65 -29.45 -3.17
C ALA A 180 8.70 -30.51 -3.48
N THR A 181 8.48 -31.76 -3.06
CA THR A 181 9.32 -32.91 -3.45
C THR A 181 8.53 -33.80 -4.40
N TYR A 182 8.91 -33.81 -5.68
CA TYR A 182 8.18 -34.53 -6.72
C TYR A 182 9.07 -34.83 -7.93
N SER A 183 9.06 -36.07 -8.41
CA SER A 183 9.72 -36.49 -9.64
C SER A 183 8.71 -37.16 -10.56
N GLY A 184 8.40 -36.51 -11.68
CA GLY A 184 7.35 -36.94 -12.60
C GLY A 184 6.91 -35.79 -13.52
N PRO A 185 5.90 -35.98 -14.37
CA PRO A 185 5.43 -34.94 -15.27
C PRO A 185 4.51 -33.91 -14.59
N VAL A 186 4.70 -32.63 -14.93
CA VAL A 186 3.67 -31.59 -14.83
C VAL A 186 3.06 -31.42 -16.22
N TYR A 187 1.73 -31.35 -16.32
CA TYR A 187 1.04 -31.32 -17.62
C TYR A 187 0.54 -29.92 -17.95
N PHE A 188 0.76 -29.48 -19.19
CA PHE A 188 0.27 -28.23 -19.74
C PHE A 188 -0.64 -28.51 -20.93
N ASP A 189 -1.72 -27.74 -21.05
CA ASP A 189 -2.73 -27.92 -22.08
C ASP A 189 -3.36 -26.58 -22.49
N ASN A 190 -4.00 -26.54 -23.66
CA ASN A 190 -4.84 -25.44 -24.11
C ASN A 190 -4.23 -24.03 -24.01
N VAL A 191 -2.99 -23.83 -24.49
CA VAL A 191 -2.38 -22.49 -24.52
C VAL A 191 -3.09 -21.63 -25.56
N ARG A 192 -3.80 -20.60 -25.12
CA ARG A 192 -4.68 -19.74 -25.93
C ARG A 192 -4.29 -18.27 -25.76
N PHE A 193 -4.00 -17.59 -26.87
CA PHE A 193 -3.88 -16.13 -26.88
C PHE A 193 -5.27 -15.52 -27.06
N VAL A 194 -5.73 -14.79 -26.04
CA VAL A 194 -7.08 -14.22 -25.95
C VAL A 194 -7.13 -12.91 -26.73
N PRO A 195 -7.92 -12.81 -27.82
CA PRO A 195 -8.04 -11.57 -28.57
C PRO A 195 -8.64 -10.44 -27.73
N THR A 196 -8.18 -9.22 -27.97
CA THR A 196 -8.76 -8.03 -27.35
C THR A 196 -10.19 -7.81 -27.84
N THR A 197 -11.05 -7.29 -26.96
CA THR A 197 -12.42 -6.88 -27.31
C THR A 197 -12.58 -5.36 -27.39
N HIS A 198 -11.52 -4.62 -27.05
CA HIS A 198 -11.42 -3.16 -27.08
C HIS A 198 -10.07 -2.77 -27.71
N PRO A 199 -9.91 -1.55 -28.23
CA PRO A 199 -8.62 -1.05 -28.71
C PRO A 199 -7.52 -1.18 -27.66
N VAL A 200 -6.30 -1.48 -28.08
CA VAL A 200 -5.11 -1.46 -27.21
C VAL A 200 -4.33 -0.18 -27.45
N ILE A 201 -4.05 0.59 -26.39
CA ILE A 201 -3.33 1.87 -26.47
C ILE A 201 -1.97 1.72 -25.81
N ARG A 202 -0.91 2.07 -26.54
CA ARG A 202 0.47 2.14 -26.04
C ARG A 202 1.00 3.56 -26.21
N THR A 203 1.20 4.28 -25.12
CA THR A 203 1.82 5.60 -25.14
C THR A 203 3.32 5.46 -25.40
N LEU A 204 3.79 6.07 -26.49
CA LEU A 204 5.20 6.07 -26.89
C LEU A 204 5.92 7.35 -26.42
N ALA A 205 5.21 8.48 -26.42
CA ALA A 205 5.71 9.74 -25.89
C ALA A 205 4.52 10.54 -25.33
N PRO A 206 4.60 11.04 -24.08
CA PRO A 206 5.70 10.83 -23.13
C PRO A 206 5.66 9.44 -22.47
N GLN A 207 6.75 9.04 -21.82
CA GLN A 207 6.80 7.88 -20.92
C GLN A 207 6.49 8.30 -19.47
N ALA A 208 6.12 7.33 -18.63
CA ALA A 208 5.87 7.59 -17.22
C ALA A 208 7.15 8.10 -16.52
N ASP A 209 6.99 9.04 -15.58
CA ASP A 209 8.07 9.71 -14.86
C ASP A 209 8.96 10.65 -15.71
N ASP A 210 8.65 10.87 -16.99
CA ASP A 210 9.38 11.84 -17.81
C ASP A 210 9.26 13.26 -17.22
N VAL A 211 10.35 14.02 -17.26
CA VAL A 211 10.36 15.46 -17.00
C VAL A 211 10.29 16.21 -18.33
N LEU A 212 9.18 16.87 -18.59
CA LEU A 212 8.86 17.50 -19.87
C LEU A 212 9.01 19.01 -19.80
N SER A 213 9.59 19.59 -20.84
CA SER A 213 9.62 21.04 -21.05
C SER A 213 9.61 21.38 -22.54
N THR A 214 9.06 22.55 -22.90
CA THR A 214 9.15 23.10 -24.25
C THR A 214 9.53 24.57 -24.24
N ALA A 215 10.12 25.05 -25.34
CA ALA A 215 10.28 26.48 -25.57
C ALA A 215 8.91 27.17 -25.65
N GLN A 216 8.82 28.43 -25.21
CA GLN A 216 7.57 29.18 -25.25
C GLN A 216 7.02 29.26 -26.67
N GLY A 217 5.72 28.95 -26.83
CA GLY A 217 5.05 28.90 -28.13
C GLY A 217 5.27 27.60 -28.94
N GLN A 218 6.00 26.62 -28.39
CA GLN A 218 6.14 25.28 -28.97
C GLN A 218 5.30 24.27 -28.19
N SER A 219 4.78 23.27 -28.89
CA SER A 219 4.07 22.14 -28.30
C SER A 219 4.96 20.91 -28.19
N TYR A 220 4.67 20.07 -27.19
CA TYR A 220 5.18 18.73 -27.07
C TYR A 220 4.38 17.80 -27.98
N THR A 221 5.03 16.84 -28.65
CA THR A 221 4.35 15.88 -29.52
C THR A 221 4.02 14.62 -28.74
N ILE A 222 2.73 14.39 -28.49
CA ILE A 222 2.22 13.11 -27.98
C ILE A 222 2.33 12.08 -29.10
N GLN A 223 2.77 10.86 -28.77
CA GLN A 223 2.82 9.73 -29.67
C GLN A 223 2.20 8.50 -29.01
N ALA A 224 1.32 7.81 -29.71
CA ALA A 224 0.75 6.54 -29.26
C ALA A 224 0.58 5.57 -30.41
N ARG A 225 0.76 4.27 -30.13
CA ARG A 225 0.36 3.19 -31.02
C ARG A 225 -1.00 2.67 -30.55
N VAL A 226 -1.93 2.52 -31.48
CA VAL A 226 -3.29 2.04 -31.17
C VAL A 226 -3.62 0.86 -32.07
N THR A 227 -3.82 -0.31 -31.47
CA THR A 227 -4.18 -1.53 -32.19
C THR A 227 -5.68 -1.79 -32.06
N PRO A 228 -6.43 -1.94 -33.17
CA PRO A 228 -7.83 -2.34 -33.11
C PRO A 228 -7.96 -3.83 -32.77
N SER A 229 -9.08 -4.21 -32.17
CA SER A 229 -9.42 -5.63 -32.03
C SER A 229 -9.56 -6.31 -33.40
N PRO A 230 -9.31 -7.63 -33.51
CA PRO A 230 -9.40 -8.34 -34.79
C PRO A 230 -10.71 -8.10 -35.54
N GLY A 231 -10.59 -7.78 -36.84
CA GLY A 231 -11.74 -7.48 -37.70
C GLY A 231 -12.37 -6.08 -37.51
N ARG A 232 -11.78 -5.21 -36.68
CA ARG A 232 -12.26 -3.84 -36.44
C ARG A 232 -11.28 -2.79 -36.94
N GLN A 233 -11.73 -1.54 -36.99
CA GLN A 233 -10.92 -0.37 -37.37
C GLN A 233 -10.98 0.68 -36.27
N ILE A 234 -9.91 1.47 -36.08
CA ILE A 234 -9.93 2.59 -35.15
C ILE A 234 -10.75 3.74 -35.74
N SER A 235 -11.76 4.20 -35.00
CA SER A 235 -12.65 5.29 -35.40
C SER A 235 -12.18 6.65 -34.89
N SER A 236 -11.59 6.70 -33.68
CA SER A 236 -11.02 7.92 -33.12
C SER A 236 -9.94 7.63 -32.09
N VAL A 237 -8.99 8.55 -32.00
CA VAL A 237 -8.00 8.59 -30.91
C VAL A 237 -7.91 10.03 -30.42
N THR A 238 -8.01 10.22 -29.10
CA THR A 238 -8.01 11.53 -28.45
C THR A 238 -7.10 11.53 -27.24
N PHE A 239 -6.64 12.71 -26.83
CA PHE A 239 -6.00 12.90 -25.54
C PHE A 239 -6.81 13.87 -24.68
N LYS A 240 -6.63 13.74 -23.36
CA LYS A 240 -7.19 14.63 -22.36
C LYS A 240 -6.20 14.76 -21.19
N THR A 241 -6.05 15.99 -20.70
CA THR A 241 -5.40 16.35 -19.43
C THR A 241 -6.41 17.06 -18.55
N ALA A 242 -5.98 17.62 -17.42
CA ALA A 242 -6.85 18.44 -16.56
C ALA A 242 -7.34 19.70 -17.28
N THR A 243 -6.54 20.26 -18.19
CA THR A 243 -6.79 21.58 -18.81
C THR A 243 -6.99 21.54 -20.31
N GLN A 244 -6.58 20.46 -20.98
CA GLN A 244 -6.57 20.36 -22.44
C GLN A 244 -7.17 19.04 -22.92
N SER A 245 -7.68 19.05 -24.14
CA SER A 245 -8.08 17.84 -24.87
C SER A 245 -7.96 18.06 -26.36
N GLY A 246 -7.70 17.01 -27.13
CA GLY A 246 -7.59 17.09 -28.58
C GLY A 246 -7.60 15.72 -29.25
N ALA A 247 -7.64 15.71 -30.58
CA ALA A 247 -7.50 14.49 -31.37
C ALA A 247 -6.03 14.16 -31.63
N LEU A 248 -5.69 12.87 -31.68
CA LEU A 248 -4.44 12.43 -32.30
C LEU A 248 -4.72 11.98 -33.74
N THR A 249 -3.82 12.36 -34.64
CA THR A 249 -3.91 12.04 -36.07
C THR A 249 -2.99 10.88 -36.40
N PHE A 250 -3.49 9.91 -37.18
CA PHE A 250 -2.68 8.78 -37.63
C PHE A 250 -1.64 9.23 -38.65
N ASP A 251 -0.37 9.03 -38.32
CA ASP A 251 0.78 9.15 -39.20
C ASP A 251 1.11 7.78 -39.79
N SER A 252 0.67 7.56 -41.04
CA SER A 252 0.87 6.30 -41.74
C SER A 252 2.35 5.99 -42.06
N ALA A 253 3.24 6.99 -42.05
CA ALA A 253 4.65 6.76 -42.36
C ALA A 253 5.38 6.06 -41.21
N ASN A 254 4.94 6.33 -39.98
CA ASN A 254 5.56 5.82 -38.75
C ASN A 254 4.65 4.85 -37.98
N ASP A 255 3.41 4.66 -38.44
CA ASP A 255 2.40 3.81 -37.84
C ASP A 255 2.11 4.19 -36.37
N VAL A 256 1.86 5.49 -36.16
CA VAL A 256 1.61 6.10 -34.84
C VAL A 256 0.54 7.19 -34.93
N TYR A 257 -0.20 7.38 -33.84
CA TYR A 257 -1.08 8.52 -33.64
C TYR A 257 -0.31 9.66 -32.96
N THR A 258 -0.39 10.86 -33.52
CA THR A 258 0.34 12.03 -33.02
C THR A 258 -0.57 13.21 -32.71
N GLY A 259 -0.23 13.98 -31.68
CA GLY A 259 -1.01 15.15 -31.25
C GLY A 259 -0.12 16.19 -30.59
N ALA A 260 -0.50 17.47 -30.68
CA ALA A 260 0.24 18.56 -30.05
C ALA A 260 -0.31 18.86 -28.65
N TRP A 261 0.57 18.93 -27.66
CA TRP A 261 0.26 19.28 -26.28
C TRP A 261 1.02 20.53 -25.86
N ASP A 262 0.30 21.59 -25.52
CA ASP A 262 0.89 22.86 -25.09
C ASP A 262 1.19 22.80 -23.58
N LEU A 263 2.44 22.48 -23.23
CA LEU A 263 2.85 22.35 -21.83
C LEU A 263 2.75 23.67 -21.05
N TRP A 264 2.81 24.83 -21.72
CA TRP A 264 2.71 26.14 -21.06
C TRP A 264 1.29 26.44 -20.58
N LYS A 265 0.27 25.95 -21.31
CA LYS A 265 -1.14 26.02 -20.86
C LYS A 265 -1.45 25.06 -19.72
N GLU A 266 -0.68 23.97 -19.61
CA GLU A 266 -0.86 22.99 -18.54
C GLU A 266 -0.35 23.49 -17.18
N GLY A 267 0.70 24.32 -17.22
CA GLY A 267 1.45 24.77 -16.05
C GLY A 267 2.38 23.68 -15.47
N ASP A 268 3.31 24.08 -14.63
CA ASP A 268 4.27 23.16 -14.02
C ASP A 268 3.60 22.22 -13.00
N GLY A 269 4.28 21.13 -12.67
CA GLY A 269 3.86 20.10 -11.71
C GLY A 269 3.57 18.75 -12.35
N LEU A 270 3.18 17.78 -11.52
CA LEU A 270 2.82 16.44 -11.99
C LEU A 270 1.49 16.49 -12.76
N LYS A 271 1.46 15.90 -13.97
CA LYS A 271 0.29 15.90 -14.87
C LYS A 271 0.02 14.49 -15.35
N THR A 272 -1.26 14.17 -15.49
CA THR A 272 -1.71 12.91 -16.10
C THR A 272 -2.23 13.17 -17.51
N LEU A 273 -1.58 12.55 -18.48
CA LEU A 273 -2.06 12.45 -19.86
C LEU A 273 -2.93 11.21 -19.99
N THR A 274 -4.20 11.38 -20.37
CA THR A 274 -5.08 10.27 -20.74
C THR A 274 -5.21 10.21 -22.25
N ILE A 275 -4.94 9.06 -22.86
CA ILE A 275 -5.22 8.80 -24.29
C ILE A 275 -6.40 7.84 -24.36
N SER A 276 -7.41 8.19 -25.15
CA SER A 276 -8.61 7.37 -25.39
C SER A 276 -8.67 6.96 -26.86
N ALA A 277 -8.97 5.70 -27.12
CA ALA A 277 -9.19 5.17 -28.47
C ALA A 277 -10.53 4.48 -28.53
N THR A 278 -11.22 4.64 -29.66
CA THR A 278 -12.52 4.01 -29.93
C THR A 278 -12.46 3.32 -31.28
N ASP A 279 -13.03 2.12 -31.40
CA ASP A 279 -13.11 1.39 -32.67
C ASP A 279 -14.41 1.64 -33.44
N SER A 280 -14.56 0.97 -34.58
CA SER A 280 -15.71 1.03 -35.48
C SER A 280 -17.01 0.45 -34.89
N THR A 281 -16.94 -0.26 -33.76
CA THR A 281 -18.10 -0.80 -33.03
C THR A 281 -18.49 0.07 -31.83
N GLY A 282 -17.69 1.09 -31.51
CA GLY A 282 -17.88 1.95 -30.35
C GLY A 282 -17.20 1.44 -29.08
N ALA A 283 -16.46 0.33 -29.13
CA ALA A 283 -15.67 -0.13 -27.98
C ALA A 283 -14.50 0.85 -27.76
N SER A 284 -14.26 1.22 -26.50
CA SER A 284 -13.27 2.23 -26.13
C SER A 284 -12.35 1.80 -25.00
N SER A 285 -11.10 2.23 -25.07
CA SER A 285 -10.08 2.03 -24.04
C SER A 285 -9.41 3.34 -23.69
N THR A 286 -8.75 3.38 -22.52
CA THR A 286 -7.92 4.49 -22.10
C THR A 286 -6.56 4.04 -21.61
N SER A 287 -5.52 4.83 -21.87
CA SER A 287 -4.19 4.72 -21.26
C SER A 287 -3.89 6.01 -20.51
N GLN A 288 -3.23 5.90 -19.35
CA GLN A 288 -2.83 7.05 -18.55
C GLN A 288 -1.32 7.04 -18.35
N THR A 289 -0.70 8.22 -18.51
CA THR A 289 0.72 8.44 -18.28
C THR A 289 0.91 9.65 -17.38
N SER A 290 1.58 9.47 -16.24
CA SER A 290 1.95 10.57 -15.34
C SER A 290 3.35 11.08 -15.64
N VAL A 291 3.50 12.39 -15.78
CA VAL A 291 4.75 13.08 -16.13
C VAL A 291 4.91 14.34 -15.30
N LEU A 292 6.15 14.80 -15.11
CA LEU A 292 6.44 16.09 -14.50
C LEU A 292 6.57 17.14 -15.60
N VAL A 293 5.63 18.09 -15.69
CA VAL A 293 5.80 19.27 -16.55
C VAL A 293 6.62 20.30 -15.78
N GLN A 294 7.72 20.75 -16.37
CA GLN A 294 8.63 21.72 -15.77
C GLN A 294 9.15 22.71 -16.82
N ASN A 295 8.30 23.65 -17.23
CA ASN A 295 8.70 24.71 -18.17
C ASN A 295 9.46 25.84 -17.48
N SER A 296 9.24 26.04 -16.17
CA SER A 296 9.93 27.05 -15.38
C SER A 296 11.41 26.72 -15.21
N GLN A 297 12.27 27.72 -15.37
CA GLN A 297 13.65 27.65 -14.90
C GLN A 297 13.84 28.37 -13.56
N LEU A 298 12.77 28.97 -13.01
CA LEU A 298 12.76 29.52 -11.66
C LEU A 298 12.81 28.36 -10.66
N GLN A 299 13.79 28.39 -9.76
CA GLN A 299 13.95 27.40 -8.69
C GLN A 299 14.02 28.09 -7.35
N VAL A 300 13.41 27.46 -6.35
CA VAL A 300 13.45 27.85 -4.95
C VAL A 300 13.97 26.64 -4.18
N HIS A 301 14.91 26.86 -3.27
CA HIS A 301 15.34 25.84 -2.32
C HIS A 301 15.57 26.45 -0.94
N ILE A 302 14.82 26.04 0.08
CA ILE A 302 15.04 26.46 1.45
C ILE A 302 16.30 25.78 1.96
N THR A 303 17.24 26.60 2.43
CA THR A 303 18.56 26.14 2.94
C THR A 303 18.63 26.18 4.45
N THR A 304 17.81 27.02 5.09
CA THR A 304 17.69 27.10 6.54
C THR A 304 16.30 27.64 6.86
N PRO A 305 15.54 27.03 7.76
CA PRO A 305 15.87 25.81 8.50
C PRO A 305 15.85 24.54 7.64
N THR A 306 16.41 23.44 8.16
CA THR A 306 16.30 22.10 7.56
C THR A 306 15.07 21.36 8.07
N PHE A 307 14.71 20.27 7.40
CA PHE A 307 13.66 19.36 7.85
C PHE A 307 13.89 18.97 9.32
N ASP A 308 12.80 19.00 10.10
CA ASP A 308 12.73 18.63 11.51
C ASP A 308 13.64 19.45 12.45
N GLN A 309 14.07 20.62 11.99
CA GLN A 309 14.86 21.50 12.84
C GLN A 309 13.97 22.14 13.92
N GLN A 310 14.38 22.01 15.18
CA GLN A 310 13.78 22.73 16.30
C GLN A 310 14.07 24.23 16.22
N LEU A 311 13.03 25.05 16.36
CA LEU A 311 13.11 26.50 16.30
C LEU A 311 12.56 27.14 17.57
N LYS A 312 13.24 28.21 18.02
CA LYS A 312 12.85 28.96 19.21
C LYS A 312 13.26 30.42 19.12
N GLY A 313 12.35 31.32 19.52
CA GLY A 313 12.61 32.76 19.52
C GLY A 313 12.66 33.35 18.11
N THR A 314 13.69 34.13 17.79
CA THR A 314 13.80 34.76 16.47
C THR A 314 14.87 34.10 15.63
N VAL A 315 14.45 33.41 14.57
CA VAL A 315 15.32 32.68 13.64
C VAL A 315 15.41 33.39 12.30
N THR A 316 16.38 32.99 11.48
CA THR A 316 16.51 33.46 10.10
C THR A 316 16.14 32.31 9.17
N VAL A 317 15.19 32.57 8.26
CA VAL A 317 14.87 31.65 7.16
C VAL A 317 15.60 32.13 5.92
N SER A 318 16.29 31.22 5.23
CA SER A 318 17.11 31.48 4.06
C SER A 318 16.78 30.50 2.94
N ALA A 319 16.61 31.02 1.72
CA ALA A 319 16.39 30.21 0.53
C ALA A 319 17.30 30.63 -0.61
N GLN A 320 17.78 29.65 -1.38
CA GLN A 320 18.48 29.87 -2.64
C GLN A 320 17.44 30.02 -3.76
N ILE A 321 17.51 31.15 -4.46
CA ILE A 321 16.64 31.43 -5.61
C ILE A 321 17.49 31.47 -6.87
N LYS A 322 17.14 30.62 -7.83
CA LYS A 322 17.69 30.69 -9.19
C LYS A 322 16.60 31.26 -10.09
N ALA A 323 16.75 32.52 -10.48
CA ALA A 323 15.77 33.18 -11.35
C ALA A 323 15.73 32.53 -12.74
N ASP A 324 14.54 32.53 -13.35
CA ASP A 324 14.41 32.22 -14.77
C ASP A 324 15.07 33.34 -15.59
N PRO A 325 16.05 33.05 -16.46
CA PRO A 325 16.72 34.10 -17.23
C PRO A 325 15.81 34.79 -18.24
N ARG A 326 14.64 34.20 -18.55
CA ARG A 326 13.67 34.74 -19.51
C ARG A 326 12.74 35.77 -18.89
N PHE A 327 12.53 35.72 -17.57
CA PHE A 327 11.52 36.52 -16.88
C PHE A 327 12.11 37.19 -15.64
N ALA A 328 11.83 38.48 -15.46
CA ALA A 328 12.29 39.19 -14.28
C ALA A 328 11.60 38.64 -13.02
N LEU A 329 12.40 38.27 -12.00
CA LEU A 329 11.89 37.87 -10.69
C LEU A 329 11.15 39.05 -10.04
N GLY A 330 9.88 38.82 -9.67
CA GLY A 330 9.00 39.83 -9.10
C GLY A 330 9.04 39.87 -7.57
N SER A 331 8.86 38.72 -6.91
CA SER A 331 8.82 38.65 -5.44
C SER A 331 9.33 37.32 -4.89
N VAL A 332 9.90 37.38 -3.68
CA VAL A 332 10.20 36.20 -2.85
C VAL A 332 9.57 36.44 -1.48
N ILE A 333 8.64 35.57 -1.10
CA ILE A 333 7.81 35.68 0.11
C ILE A 333 8.01 34.43 0.95
N LEU A 334 8.29 34.61 2.24
CA LEU A 334 8.18 33.57 3.26
C LEU A 334 6.75 33.55 3.78
N GLN A 335 6.11 32.38 3.80
CA GLN A 335 4.84 32.12 4.46
C GLN A 335 5.08 31.18 5.65
N ALA A 336 4.58 31.55 6.82
CA ALA A 336 4.70 30.77 8.05
C ALA A 336 3.40 30.92 8.86
N GLY A 337 2.58 29.87 8.91
CA GLY A 337 1.20 29.98 9.39
C GLY A 337 0.41 31.01 8.56
N GLU A 338 -0.26 31.95 9.23
CA GLU A 338 -0.98 33.05 8.56
C GLU A 338 -0.09 34.23 8.17
N HIS A 339 1.21 34.19 8.50
CA HIS A 339 2.13 35.31 8.28
C HIS A 339 2.83 35.23 6.92
N GLU A 340 2.79 36.33 6.18
CA GLU A 340 3.59 36.52 4.96
C GLU A 340 4.64 37.60 5.16
N THR A 341 5.91 37.29 4.88
CA THR A 341 7.03 38.22 5.01
C THR A 341 7.83 38.26 3.71
N ARG A 342 8.07 39.47 3.18
CA ARG A 342 8.96 39.63 2.03
C ARG A 342 10.40 39.30 2.41
N MET A 343 11.04 38.44 1.64
CA MET A 343 12.44 38.09 1.85
C MET A 343 13.37 39.11 1.17
N MET A 344 14.47 39.42 1.84
CA MET A 344 15.49 40.36 1.38
C MET A 344 16.54 39.62 0.57
N ALA A 345 16.88 40.15 -0.60
CA ALA A 345 17.95 39.64 -1.44
C ALA A 345 19.31 39.86 -0.77
N GLY A 346 20.12 38.81 -0.71
CA GLY A 346 21.51 38.81 -0.29
C GLY A 346 22.46 38.58 -1.46
N VAL A 347 23.62 38.01 -1.16
CA VAL A 347 24.64 37.67 -2.17
C VAL A 347 24.29 36.36 -2.89
N SER A 348 24.72 36.24 -4.15
CA SER A 348 24.65 34.98 -4.91
C SER A 348 23.27 34.30 -4.99
N GLY A 349 22.19 35.09 -5.00
CA GLY A 349 20.82 34.57 -5.13
C GLY A 349 20.21 34.02 -3.84
N VAL A 350 20.86 34.22 -2.69
CA VAL A 350 20.27 33.89 -1.38
C VAL A 350 19.27 34.97 -0.99
N TYR A 351 18.09 34.58 -0.54
CA TYR A 351 17.06 35.45 0.04
C TYR A 351 16.85 35.06 1.49
N SER A 352 16.63 36.03 2.38
CA SER A 352 16.40 35.75 3.80
C SER A 352 15.34 36.64 4.45
N ALA A 353 14.69 36.13 5.48
CA ALA A 353 13.78 36.86 6.35
C ALA A 353 13.95 36.43 7.81
N ARG A 354 13.64 37.33 8.75
CA ARG A 354 13.57 37.00 10.18
C ARG A 354 12.18 36.51 10.50
N LEU A 355 12.09 35.39 11.19
CA LEU A 355 10.86 34.79 11.68
C LEU A 355 10.87 34.81 13.21
N ASN A 356 9.86 35.42 13.81
CA ASN A 356 9.63 35.34 15.25
C ASN A 356 8.73 34.14 15.54
N THR A 357 9.31 33.02 15.97
CA THR A 357 8.56 31.78 16.20
C THR A 357 7.54 31.91 17.33
N ARG A 358 7.64 32.93 18.18
CA ARG A 358 6.65 33.21 19.23
C ARG A 358 5.28 33.65 18.68
N GLU A 359 5.22 33.98 17.40
CA GLU A 359 3.97 34.28 16.67
C GLU A 359 3.34 33.01 16.07
N LEU A 360 4.06 31.88 16.12
CA LEU A 360 3.57 30.57 15.68
C LEU A 360 3.13 29.74 16.88
N GLN A 361 2.25 28.77 16.64
CA GLN A 361 1.92 27.75 17.62
C GLN A 361 3.11 26.80 17.82
N ASP A 362 3.30 26.32 19.04
CA ASP A 362 4.27 25.27 19.30
C ASP A 362 3.84 23.96 18.64
N GLY A 363 4.80 23.14 18.25
CA GLY A 363 4.61 21.92 17.47
C GLY A 363 5.02 22.09 16.01
N VAL A 364 4.60 21.16 15.15
CA VAL A 364 4.97 21.16 13.73
C VAL A 364 4.45 22.40 13.02
N GLN A 365 5.35 23.07 12.29
CA GLN A 365 5.03 24.18 11.40
C GLN A 365 5.64 23.93 10.03
N THR A 366 4.92 24.32 8.98
CA THR A 366 5.41 24.29 7.62
C THR A 366 5.78 25.70 7.18
N LEU A 367 7.04 25.90 6.83
CA LEU A 367 7.54 27.15 6.27
C LEU A 367 7.59 27.02 4.76
N LYS A 368 6.96 27.96 4.05
CA LYS A 368 6.92 27.96 2.59
C LYS A 368 7.62 29.20 2.05
N VAL A 369 8.57 29.03 1.14
CA VAL A 369 9.15 30.14 0.39
C VAL A 369 8.58 30.13 -1.01
N VAL A 370 7.93 31.22 -1.41
CA VAL A 370 7.28 31.39 -2.71
C VAL A 370 8.03 32.44 -3.52
N ALA A 371 8.59 32.04 -4.66
CA ALA A 371 9.15 32.94 -5.66
C ALA A 371 8.19 33.10 -6.84
N ARG A 372 8.01 34.33 -7.31
CA ARG A 372 7.13 34.66 -8.43
C ARG A 372 7.85 35.51 -9.46
N ASP A 373 7.72 35.14 -10.72
CA ASP A 373 8.01 36.01 -11.87
C ASP A 373 6.71 36.34 -12.64
N ALA A 374 6.82 36.87 -13.86
CA ALA A 374 5.66 37.24 -14.68
C ALA A 374 4.80 36.05 -15.17
N HIS A 375 5.32 34.82 -15.14
CA HIS A 375 4.70 33.62 -15.69
C HIS A 375 4.60 32.47 -14.69
N PHE A 376 5.53 32.36 -13.75
CA PHE A 376 5.65 31.23 -12.84
C PHE A 376 5.55 31.63 -11.38
N THR A 377 4.92 30.76 -10.60
CA THR A 377 4.98 30.75 -9.15
C THR A 377 5.57 29.41 -8.73
N VAL A 378 6.75 29.43 -8.13
CA VAL A 378 7.46 28.25 -7.66
C VAL A 378 7.65 28.38 -6.16
N SER A 379 7.54 27.28 -5.43
CA SER A 379 7.76 27.27 -4.00
C SER A 379 8.56 26.06 -3.56
N ASP A 380 9.22 26.23 -2.42
CA ASP A 380 9.78 25.15 -1.63
C ASP A 380 9.23 25.23 -0.20
N LEU A 381 9.22 24.11 0.49
CA LEU A 381 8.55 23.89 1.77
C LEU A 381 9.52 23.16 2.71
N VAL A 382 9.52 23.53 3.98
CA VAL A 382 10.26 22.80 5.01
C VAL A 382 9.43 22.71 6.28
N ASP A 383 9.40 21.52 6.84
CA ASP A 383 8.71 21.24 8.10
C ASP A 383 9.69 21.31 9.25
N VAL A 384 9.28 22.00 10.30
CA VAL A 384 10.09 22.34 11.45
C VAL A 384 9.27 22.17 12.72
N LEU A 385 9.97 22.09 13.84
CA LEU A 385 9.34 21.97 15.15
C LEU A 385 9.51 23.27 15.94
N VAL A 386 8.41 23.94 16.28
CA VAL A 386 8.45 25.18 17.06
C VAL A 386 8.31 24.87 18.55
N GLU A 387 9.27 25.30 19.36
CA GLU A 387 9.34 25.02 20.80
C GLU A 387 9.56 26.28 21.65
N ASN A 388 8.58 27.19 21.67
CA ASN A 388 8.68 28.40 22.47
C ASN A 388 8.46 28.11 23.96
N HIS A 389 7.59 27.17 24.31
CA HIS A 389 7.25 26.81 25.68
C HIS A 389 7.89 25.48 26.09
N ALA A 390 8.36 25.42 27.34
CA ALA A 390 8.86 24.18 27.90
C ALA A 390 7.68 23.27 28.24
N ARG A 391 7.75 22.00 27.84
CA ARG A 391 6.77 20.99 28.23
C ARG A 391 7.25 20.22 29.46
N PRO A 392 6.37 19.94 30.44
CA PRO A 392 6.72 19.09 31.58
C PRO A 392 7.10 17.67 31.13
N ALA A 393 8.18 17.15 31.71
CA ALA A 393 8.64 15.77 31.54
C ALA A 393 7.96 14.87 32.59
N THR A 394 6.64 14.70 32.46
CA THR A 394 5.80 13.93 33.39
C THR A 394 5.42 12.57 32.80
N ILE A 395 5.39 11.55 33.65
CA ILE A 395 4.89 10.21 33.30
C ILE A 395 3.37 10.22 33.49
N VAL A 396 2.64 9.73 32.50
CA VAL A 396 1.18 9.62 32.58
C VAL A 396 0.82 8.45 33.49
N HIS A 397 -0.20 8.65 34.34
CA HIS A 397 -0.68 7.62 35.26
C HIS A 397 -2.20 7.48 35.21
N ALA A 398 -2.71 6.31 35.59
CA ALA A 398 -4.14 6.08 35.78
C ALA A 398 -4.58 6.58 37.17
N SER A 399 -5.66 7.37 37.20
CA SER A 399 -6.35 7.81 38.41
C SER A 399 -7.81 7.40 38.31
N LYS A 400 -8.18 6.33 39.00
CA LYS A 400 -9.49 5.67 38.84
C LYS A 400 -9.75 5.36 37.37
N THR A 401 -10.75 5.99 36.76
CA THR A 401 -11.19 5.74 35.39
C THR A 401 -10.62 6.71 34.36
N GLN A 402 -9.63 7.52 34.72
CA GLN A 402 -9.04 8.55 33.87
C GLN A 402 -7.52 8.40 33.81
N PHE A 403 -6.90 8.87 32.73
CA PHE A 403 -5.47 9.15 32.72
C PHE A 403 -5.21 10.59 33.19
N VAL A 404 -4.06 10.83 33.78
CA VAL A 404 -3.62 12.14 34.27
C VAL A 404 -2.18 12.37 33.86
N ASP A 405 -1.91 13.50 33.22
CA ASP A 405 -0.57 14.01 32.96
C ASP A 405 -0.30 15.19 33.92
N GLY A 406 0.55 14.95 34.94
CA GLY A 406 0.76 15.87 36.05
C GLY A 406 -0.52 16.08 36.89
N HIS A 407 -1.22 17.20 36.66
CA HIS A 407 -2.48 17.54 37.34
C HIS A 407 -3.67 17.67 36.39
N THR A 408 -3.46 17.44 35.10
CA THR A 408 -4.48 17.61 34.06
C THR A 408 -4.96 16.24 33.62
N GLN A 409 -6.27 16.11 33.40
CA GLN A 409 -6.81 14.92 32.78
C GLN A 409 -6.19 14.74 31.38
N PHE A 410 -5.83 13.50 31.05
CA PHE A 410 -5.29 13.15 29.74
C PHE A 410 -6.29 12.25 29.02
N ARG A 411 -6.86 12.75 27.93
CA ARG A 411 -7.61 11.97 26.95
C ARG A 411 -7.00 12.20 25.59
N TYR A 412 -7.02 11.19 24.73
CA TYR A 412 -6.28 11.28 23.48
C TYR A 412 -6.91 10.49 22.36
N VAL A 413 -6.82 11.04 21.13
CA VAL A 413 -6.82 10.21 19.92
C VAL A 413 -5.37 9.92 19.57
N GLY A 414 -5.09 8.69 19.19
CA GLY A 414 -3.79 8.15 18.86
C GLY A 414 -3.85 7.28 17.61
N TRP A 415 -2.77 6.57 17.35
CA TRP A 415 -2.59 5.75 16.16
C TRP A 415 -1.72 4.53 16.45
N ASN A 416 -1.82 3.54 15.58
CA ASN A 416 -0.91 2.42 15.49
C ASN A 416 0.00 2.61 14.27
N GLU A 417 1.26 2.22 14.40
CA GLU A 417 2.15 1.84 13.28
C GLU A 417 3.13 0.82 13.85
N TYR A 418 3.03 -0.40 13.35
CA TYR A 418 3.69 -1.54 13.96
C TYR A 418 5.12 -1.73 13.45
N ASP A 419 5.42 -1.30 12.23
CA ASP A 419 6.64 -1.71 11.53
C ASP A 419 7.77 -0.66 11.53
N LEU A 420 7.67 0.40 12.34
CA LEU A 420 8.65 1.51 12.33
C LEU A 420 10.11 1.02 12.46
N PHE A 421 10.36 -0.02 13.26
CA PHE A 421 11.69 -0.59 13.46
C PHE A 421 12.24 -1.32 12.22
N THR A 422 11.40 -1.63 11.25
CA THR A 422 11.82 -2.31 10.00
C THR A 422 12.30 -1.32 8.93
N ARG A 423 12.00 -0.02 9.09
CA ARG A 423 12.25 1.00 8.08
C ARG A 423 13.72 1.07 7.69
N ASN A 424 13.98 1.14 6.39
CA ASN A 424 15.29 1.32 5.77
C ASN A 424 15.21 2.46 4.76
N ASP A 425 16.36 2.94 4.28
CA ASP A 425 16.40 3.99 3.26
C ASP A 425 15.59 3.54 2.03
N GLN A 426 14.63 4.37 1.62
CA GLN A 426 13.76 4.09 0.50
C GLN A 426 14.14 4.94 -0.70
N THR A 427 14.25 4.32 -1.87
CA THR A 427 14.41 5.04 -3.13
C THR A 427 13.06 5.16 -3.80
N VAL A 428 12.62 6.40 -4.05
CA VAL A 428 11.31 6.68 -4.64
C VAL A 428 11.24 6.10 -6.06
N ALA A 429 10.24 5.27 -6.33
CA ALA A 429 10.11 4.53 -7.59
C ALA A 429 9.55 5.37 -8.75
N HIS A 430 8.74 6.38 -8.43
CA HIS A 430 8.02 7.23 -9.39
C HIS A 430 8.11 8.71 -9.01
N ASN A 431 7.84 9.61 -9.96
CA ASN A 431 7.66 11.01 -9.58
C ASN A 431 6.35 11.14 -8.82
N GLU A 432 6.42 11.55 -7.56
CA GLU A 432 5.27 11.66 -6.68
C GLU A 432 5.06 13.09 -6.21
N GLN A 433 3.83 13.37 -5.80
CA GLN A 433 3.48 14.62 -5.15
C GLN A 433 3.02 14.31 -3.74
N THR A 434 3.47 15.13 -2.79
CA THR A 434 3.00 15.11 -1.38
C THR A 434 1.63 15.78 -1.26
N SER A 435 0.93 15.56 -0.15
CA SER A 435 -0.34 16.23 0.17
C SER A 435 -0.24 17.76 0.15
N GLU A 436 0.93 18.31 0.47
CA GLU A 436 1.24 19.75 0.47
C GLU A 436 1.67 20.32 -0.90
N GLY A 437 1.88 19.44 -1.88
CA GLY A 437 2.19 19.81 -3.26
C GLY A 437 3.67 19.77 -3.63
N ASN A 438 4.59 19.38 -2.74
CA ASN A 438 6.00 19.13 -3.08
C ASN A 438 6.11 17.94 -4.02
N ILE A 439 7.00 18.05 -5.02
CA ILE A 439 7.34 16.97 -5.92
C ILE A 439 8.55 16.22 -5.37
N VAL A 440 8.42 14.91 -5.22
CA VAL A 440 9.51 14.00 -4.89
C VAL A 440 9.87 13.23 -6.16
N LEU A 441 11.09 13.43 -6.64
CA LEU A 441 11.51 12.84 -7.91
C LEU A 441 11.86 11.36 -7.74
N LYS A 442 11.61 10.57 -8.78
CA LYS A 442 12.12 9.22 -8.93
C LYS A 442 13.63 9.18 -8.68
N GLY A 443 14.07 8.20 -7.90
CA GLY A 443 15.48 8.05 -7.51
C GLY A 443 15.89 8.87 -6.29
N THR A 444 15.00 9.70 -5.72
CA THR A 444 15.25 10.36 -4.44
C THR A 444 15.37 9.30 -3.34
N VAL A 445 16.43 9.37 -2.54
CA VAL A 445 16.60 8.51 -1.37
C VAL A 445 16.02 9.24 -0.15
N ILE A 446 15.04 8.63 0.50
CA ILE A 446 14.44 9.08 1.76
C ILE A 446 15.04 8.24 2.89
N PRO A 447 15.87 8.83 3.76
CA PRO A 447 16.43 8.13 4.91
C PRO A 447 15.35 7.56 5.82
N TRP A 448 15.60 6.41 6.44
CA TRP A 448 14.62 5.79 7.34
C TRP A 448 14.24 6.68 8.53
N GLN A 449 15.19 7.48 9.04
CA GLN A 449 14.93 8.48 10.09
C GLN A 449 13.88 9.49 9.65
N GLN A 450 14.03 10.02 8.45
CA GLN A 450 13.10 10.99 7.88
C GLN A 450 11.71 10.39 7.69
N GLN A 451 11.60 9.09 7.40
CA GLN A 451 10.30 8.41 7.32
C GLN A 451 9.61 8.38 8.70
N ILE A 452 10.35 8.06 9.76
CA ILE A 452 9.82 8.05 11.14
C ILE A 452 9.40 9.46 11.57
N ASP A 453 10.30 10.44 11.44
CA ASP A 453 10.02 11.83 11.83
C ASP A 453 8.82 12.38 11.05
N ARG A 454 8.71 12.04 9.75
CA ARG A 454 7.55 12.40 8.94
C ARG A 454 6.25 11.89 9.54
N GLN A 455 6.16 10.60 9.87
CA GLN A 455 4.94 10.04 10.42
C GLN A 455 4.56 10.68 11.77
N MET A 456 5.55 10.92 12.63
CA MET A 456 5.34 11.61 13.90
C MET A 456 4.83 13.04 13.68
N MET A 457 5.37 13.76 12.70
CA MET A 457 4.89 15.09 12.33
C MET A 457 3.45 15.07 11.82
N GLU A 458 3.10 14.11 10.95
CA GLU A 458 1.72 13.99 10.44
C GLU A 458 0.73 13.68 11.55
N ALA A 459 1.11 12.82 12.50
CA ALA A 459 0.32 12.57 13.70
C ALA A 459 0.13 13.85 14.53
N GLU A 460 1.21 14.57 14.83
CA GLU A 460 1.20 15.82 15.61
C GLU A 460 0.33 16.90 14.96
N ARG A 461 0.47 17.11 13.65
CA ARG A 461 -0.34 18.07 12.87
C ARG A 461 -1.84 17.81 12.97
N ASN A 462 -2.20 16.54 13.09
CA ASN A 462 -3.59 16.11 13.23
C ASN A 462 -4.03 15.95 14.69
N GLY A 463 -3.19 16.36 15.66
CA GLY A 463 -3.50 16.32 17.09
C GLY A 463 -3.50 14.91 17.69
N LEU A 464 -3.00 13.91 16.96
CA LEU A 464 -2.84 12.56 17.51
C LEU A 464 -1.65 12.59 18.46
N THR A 465 -1.79 12.07 19.69
CA THR A 465 -0.77 12.29 20.76
C THR A 465 -0.21 11.02 21.37
N VAL A 466 -0.72 9.85 20.99
CA VAL A 466 -0.20 8.56 21.46
C VAL A 466 -0.01 7.60 20.29
N LEU A 467 1.22 7.16 20.10
CA LEU A 467 1.59 6.06 19.21
C LEU A 467 1.52 4.75 19.99
N ARG A 468 0.89 3.72 19.42
CA ARG A 468 1.10 2.34 19.82
C ARG A 468 2.00 1.68 18.76
N THR A 469 3.13 1.14 19.19
CA THR A 469 4.13 0.51 18.30
C THR A 469 4.71 -0.78 18.90
N TRP A 470 5.41 -1.56 18.09
CA TRP A 470 5.83 -2.93 18.40
C TRP A 470 7.28 -2.86 18.84
N ALA A 471 7.54 -3.37 20.04
CA ALA A 471 8.87 -3.61 20.57
C ALA A 471 9.04 -5.11 20.73
N PHE A 472 8.85 -5.85 19.64
CA PHE A 472 9.15 -7.26 19.51
C PHE A 472 9.35 -7.60 18.03
N ASP A 473 10.17 -8.61 17.80
CA ASP A 473 10.25 -9.38 16.56
C ASP A 473 11.18 -10.55 16.88
N SER A 474 10.59 -11.74 16.93
CA SER A 474 11.28 -12.99 17.24
C SER A 474 11.53 -13.82 15.97
N SER A 475 11.30 -13.22 14.78
CA SER A 475 11.60 -13.86 13.51
C SER A 475 13.12 -14.05 13.35
N ALA A 476 13.54 -14.94 12.47
CA ALA A 476 14.97 -15.16 12.20
C ALA A 476 15.52 -14.24 11.11
N ASP A 477 14.94 -13.04 10.93
CA ASP A 477 15.35 -12.06 9.92
C ASP A 477 16.31 -10.99 10.46
N SER A 478 16.76 -10.07 9.60
CA SER A 478 17.73 -9.03 9.97
C SER A 478 17.14 -7.87 10.78
N SER A 479 15.82 -7.72 10.80
CA SER A 479 15.08 -6.71 11.57
C SER A 479 14.63 -7.21 12.94
N ALA A 480 14.72 -8.51 13.22
CA ALA A 480 14.36 -9.11 14.49
C ALA A 480 14.99 -8.42 15.70
N PHE A 481 14.22 -8.22 16.77
CA PHE A 481 14.73 -7.80 18.07
C PHE A 481 15.46 -8.95 18.77
N GLU A 482 14.96 -10.18 18.61
CA GLU A 482 15.60 -11.41 19.08
C GLU A 482 15.66 -12.48 17.98
N THR A 483 16.87 -12.92 17.61
CA THR A 483 17.05 -13.99 16.61
C THR A 483 16.99 -15.40 17.22
N GLY A 484 16.88 -15.48 18.54
CA GLY A 484 16.89 -16.69 19.35
C GLY A 484 16.83 -16.33 20.84
N PRO A 485 16.68 -17.31 21.74
CA PRO A 485 16.55 -17.05 23.16
C PRO A 485 17.71 -16.22 23.73
N ASN A 486 17.42 -14.99 24.20
CA ASN A 486 18.39 -14.03 24.72
C ASN A 486 19.46 -13.59 23.70
N GLN A 487 19.15 -13.63 22.41
CA GLN A 487 20.05 -13.17 21.33
C GLN A 487 19.51 -11.88 20.74
N PHE A 488 19.87 -10.76 21.37
CA PHE A 488 19.37 -9.43 21.03
C PHE A 488 20.09 -8.81 19.83
N ASN A 489 19.32 -8.19 18.94
CA ASN A 489 19.85 -7.42 17.81
C ASN A 489 19.96 -5.93 18.16
N GLU A 490 21.18 -5.49 18.46
CA GLU A 490 21.43 -4.09 18.85
C GLU A 490 21.02 -3.08 17.77
N ALA A 491 21.14 -3.41 16.48
CA ALA A 491 20.78 -2.48 15.41
C ALA A 491 19.27 -2.19 15.38
N THR A 492 18.43 -3.20 15.62
CA THR A 492 16.98 -3.01 15.74
C THR A 492 16.63 -2.21 16.99
N PHE A 493 17.27 -2.50 18.12
CA PHE A 493 17.04 -1.73 19.33
C PHE A 493 17.48 -0.26 19.20
N GLN A 494 18.52 0.05 18.41
CA GLN A 494 18.89 1.43 18.08
C GLN A 494 17.83 2.15 17.22
N LYS A 495 17.09 1.42 16.38
CA LYS A 495 15.94 1.99 15.69
C LYS A 495 14.81 2.29 16.66
N LEU A 496 14.53 1.41 17.62
CA LEU A 496 13.56 1.68 18.70
C LEU A 496 13.98 2.88 19.56
N ASP A 497 15.28 3.03 19.85
CA ASP A 497 15.81 4.22 20.55
C ASP A 497 15.47 5.50 19.78
N TYR A 498 15.68 5.49 18.46
CA TYR A 498 15.35 6.63 17.60
C TYR A 498 13.86 6.89 17.52
N ILE A 499 13.02 5.86 17.49
CA ILE A 499 11.55 6.00 17.50
C ILE A 499 11.10 6.72 18.78
N LEU A 500 11.62 6.34 19.94
CA LEU A 500 11.29 7.02 21.21
C LEU A 500 11.83 8.45 21.26
N ASP A 501 13.04 8.70 20.76
CA ASP A 501 13.59 10.05 20.67
C ASP A 501 12.76 10.95 19.73
N SER A 502 12.38 10.42 18.56
CA SER A 502 11.49 11.09 17.60
C SER A 502 10.12 11.37 18.21
N ALA A 503 9.50 10.38 18.86
CA ALA A 503 8.25 10.56 19.57
C ALA A 503 8.36 11.67 20.63
N GLN A 504 9.45 11.72 21.40
CA GLN A 504 9.68 12.78 22.39
C GLN A 504 9.73 14.16 21.74
N ARG A 505 10.50 14.31 20.66
CA ARG A 505 10.62 15.57 19.91
C ARG A 505 9.27 16.01 19.35
N HIS A 506 8.49 15.09 18.79
CA HIS A 506 7.17 15.38 18.23
C HIS A 506 6.02 15.36 19.24
N HIS A 507 6.32 15.41 20.54
CA HIS A 507 5.32 15.48 21.60
C HIS A 507 4.34 14.29 21.66
N MET A 508 4.78 13.12 21.19
CA MET A 508 4.04 11.88 21.25
C MET A 508 4.34 11.13 22.54
N ARG A 509 3.34 10.41 23.07
CA ARG A 509 3.55 9.32 24.03
C ARG A 509 3.54 7.97 23.31
N VAL A 510 4.18 6.95 23.88
CA VAL A 510 4.33 5.65 23.21
C VAL A 510 3.85 4.48 24.08
N ILE A 511 2.95 3.66 23.54
CA ILE A 511 2.62 2.33 24.06
C ILE A 511 3.50 1.32 23.32
N LEU A 512 4.26 0.51 24.07
CA LEU A 512 5.10 -0.54 23.50
C LEU A 512 4.50 -1.91 23.77
N ALA A 513 3.99 -2.56 22.72
CA ALA A 513 3.66 -3.99 22.74
C ALA A 513 4.95 -4.81 22.79
N MET A 514 5.06 -5.73 23.75
CA MET A 514 6.31 -6.45 24.04
C MET A 514 6.38 -7.87 23.47
N ASP A 515 5.29 -8.39 22.90
CA ASP A 515 5.22 -9.70 22.25
C ASP A 515 3.96 -9.77 21.36
N ASN A 516 3.80 -10.83 20.54
CA ASN A 516 2.64 -11.09 19.69
C ASN A 516 2.02 -12.46 19.96
N TYR A 517 0.69 -12.51 19.99
CA TYR A 517 -0.01 -13.78 19.87
C TYR A 517 0.13 -14.41 18.48
N TRP A 518 0.17 -13.57 17.45
CA TRP A 518 0.20 -13.96 16.04
C TRP A 518 1.61 -14.31 15.55
N GLY A 519 1.68 -14.86 14.34
CA GLY A 519 2.94 -15.27 13.72
C GLY A 519 3.71 -14.14 13.03
N ASP A 520 3.07 -12.99 12.81
CA ASP A 520 3.71 -11.79 12.26
C ASP A 520 4.83 -11.34 13.19
N TYR A 521 6.04 -11.22 12.62
CA TYR A 521 7.29 -10.99 13.36
C TYR A 521 7.59 -12.09 14.40
N GLY A 522 7.19 -13.32 14.08
CA GLY A 522 7.49 -14.53 14.86
C GLY A 522 6.46 -14.83 15.96
N GLY A 523 6.38 -13.94 16.96
CA GLY A 523 5.52 -14.05 18.14
C GLY A 523 5.67 -15.35 18.95
N ILE A 524 4.71 -15.63 19.82
CA ILE A 524 4.75 -16.80 20.72
C ILE A 524 4.83 -18.14 19.99
N ALA A 525 4.40 -18.20 18.73
CA ALA A 525 4.52 -19.40 17.90
C ALA A 525 5.98 -19.72 17.60
N GLN A 526 6.81 -18.71 17.33
CA GLN A 526 8.23 -18.88 17.08
C GLN A 526 9.00 -19.14 18.39
N GLU A 527 8.67 -18.45 19.47
CA GLU A 527 9.28 -18.68 20.79
C GLU A 527 8.99 -20.09 21.32
N SER A 528 7.76 -20.58 21.12
CA SER A 528 7.38 -21.95 21.46
C SER A 528 8.21 -22.98 20.68
N LYS A 529 8.58 -22.69 19.42
CA LYS A 529 9.47 -23.55 18.63
C LYS A 529 10.90 -23.55 19.18
N TRP A 530 11.43 -22.40 19.58
CA TRP A 530 12.77 -22.33 20.21
C TRP A 530 12.88 -23.22 21.45
N LEU A 531 11.78 -23.35 22.19
CA LEU A 531 11.69 -24.16 23.40
C LEU A 531 11.30 -25.62 23.15
N GLY A 532 11.04 -26.02 21.90
CA GLY A 532 10.61 -27.37 21.55
C GLY A 532 9.20 -27.73 22.05
N LEU A 533 8.33 -26.72 22.25
CA LEU A 533 6.93 -26.94 22.61
C LEU A 533 6.13 -27.41 21.39
N THR A 534 5.14 -28.26 21.62
CA THR A 534 4.35 -28.86 20.53
C THR A 534 3.14 -28.01 20.15
N ASN A 535 2.76 -27.04 20.98
CA ASN A 535 1.67 -26.11 20.73
C ASN A 535 1.98 -24.71 21.31
N LYS A 536 1.61 -23.64 20.59
CA LYS A 536 1.88 -22.25 21.00
C LYS A 536 1.19 -21.85 22.32
N LEU A 537 0.02 -22.41 22.64
CA LEU A 537 -0.73 -22.09 23.86
C LEU A 537 0.00 -22.55 25.14
N GLN A 538 0.95 -23.48 25.00
CA GLN A 538 1.84 -23.85 26.10
C GLN A 538 2.71 -22.68 26.58
N PHE A 539 2.89 -21.63 25.77
CA PHE A 539 3.58 -20.39 26.15
C PHE A 539 3.05 -19.80 27.47
N PHE A 540 1.72 -19.82 27.64
CA PHE A 540 1.07 -19.23 28.81
C PHE A 540 1.22 -20.05 30.10
N THR A 541 1.63 -21.32 30.01
CA THR A 541 1.70 -22.25 31.16
C THR A 541 3.11 -22.75 31.43
N ASN A 542 3.93 -22.92 30.39
CA ASN A 542 5.27 -23.49 30.48
C ASN A 542 6.23 -22.55 31.24
N PRO A 543 6.93 -23.04 32.29
CA PRO A 543 7.84 -22.20 33.07
C PRO A 543 9.03 -21.61 32.28
N GLN A 544 9.53 -22.33 31.27
CA GLN A 544 10.64 -21.85 30.44
C GLN A 544 10.18 -20.74 29.49
N ALA A 545 8.97 -20.85 28.91
CA ALA A 545 8.36 -19.79 28.11
C ALA A 545 8.14 -18.51 28.93
N LYS A 546 7.59 -18.66 30.14
CA LYS A 546 7.44 -17.54 31.08
C LYS A 546 8.78 -16.88 31.41
N THR A 547 9.83 -17.68 31.60
CA THR A 547 11.18 -17.17 31.88
C THR A 547 11.77 -16.45 30.67
N LEU A 548 11.57 -16.98 29.46
CA LEU A 548 12.02 -16.37 28.21
C LEU A 548 11.43 -14.96 28.04
N TYR A 549 10.10 -14.83 28.15
CA TYR A 549 9.41 -13.54 28.12
C TYR A 549 9.94 -12.57 29.19
N GLN A 550 10.12 -13.03 30.43
CA GLN A 550 10.66 -12.21 31.52
C GLN A 550 12.08 -11.71 31.25
N GLN A 551 12.90 -12.49 30.54
CA GLN A 551 14.25 -12.08 30.16
C GLN A 551 14.22 -10.99 29.08
N TYR A 552 13.38 -11.14 28.06
CA TYR A 552 13.15 -10.12 27.03
C TYR A 552 12.67 -8.81 27.65
N VAL A 553 11.61 -8.86 28.46
CA VAL A 553 11.06 -7.69 29.16
C VAL A 553 12.11 -7.03 30.04
N SER A 554 12.94 -7.81 30.76
CA SER A 554 14.02 -7.23 31.55
C SER A 554 15.06 -6.51 30.70
N HIS A 555 15.38 -7.02 29.53
CA HIS A 555 16.30 -6.37 28.59
C HIS A 555 15.71 -5.05 28.09
N LEU A 556 14.47 -5.08 27.58
CA LEU A 556 13.78 -3.91 27.03
C LEU A 556 13.57 -2.81 28.08
N VAL A 557 12.99 -3.13 29.24
CA VAL A 557 12.66 -2.15 30.29
C VAL A 557 13.91 -1.46 30.87
N ASN A 558 15.04 -2.18 30.94
CA ASN A 558 16.30 -1.64 31.44
C ASN A 558 17.22 -1.05 30.36
N ARG A 559 16.82 -1.11 29.07
CA ARG A 559 17.61 -0.53 27.98
C ARG A 559 17.85 0.96 28.22
N VAL A 560 19.06 1.41 27.91
CA VAL A 560 19.44 2.83 27.89
C VAL A 560 19.42 3.28 26.43
N ASN A 561 18.56 4.26 26.14
CA ASN A 561 18.42 4.82 24.81
C ASN A 561 19.77 5.37 24.31
N THR A 562 20.26 4.88 23.18
CA THR A 562 21.57 5.26 22.64
C THR A 562 21.61 6.66 22.02
N VAL A 563 20.45 7.25 21.71
CA VAL A 563 20.31 8.60 21.15
C VAL A 563 20.38 9.65 22.27
N ASN A 564 19.62 9.47 23.35
CA ASN A 564 19.47 10.49 24.40
C ASN A 564 19.97 10.09 25.80
N GLY A 565 20.37 8.83 26.00
CA GLY A 565 20.95 8.33 27.26
C GLY A 565 19.93 8.03 28.37
N THR A 566 18.64 8.12 28.11
CA THR A 566 17.58 7.84 29.09
C THR A 566 17.27 6.34 29.11
N ALA A 567 17.27 5.74 30.30
CA ALA A 567 16.78 4.36 30.41
C ALA A 567 15.26 4.32 30.18
N TYR A 568 14.76 3.33 29.43
CA TYR A 568 13.36 3.28 29.01
C TYR A 568 12.40 3.38 30.19
N LYS A 569 12.64 2.63 31.28
CA LYS A 569 11.84 2.76 32.51
C LYS A 569 11.76 4.18 33.10
N ASN A 570 12.72 5.07 32.79
CA ASN A 570 12.78 6.48 33.21
C ASN A 570 12.23 7.46 32.17
N ASP A 571 11.89 7.01 30.97
CA ASP A 571 11.56 7.89 29.84
C ASP A 571 10.08 8.31 29.88
N PRO A 572 9.76 9.60 30.14
CA PRO A 572 8.38 10.09 30.19
C PRO A 572 7.67 10.08 28.82
N THR A 573 8.39 9.77 27.74
CA THR A 573 7.80 9.52 26.42
C THR A 573 7.01 8.23 26.40
N LEU A 574 7.37 7.23 27.22
CA LEU A 574 6.59 6.02 27.36
C LEU A 574 5.26 6.29 28.08
N PHE A 575 4.16 5.91 27.44
CA PHE A 575 2.82 5.92 28.01
C PHE A 575 2.60 4.67 28.87
N ALA A 576 2.86 3.50 28.29
CA ALA A 576 2.62 2.22 28.92
C ALA A 576 3.43 1.10 28.28
N TRP A 577 3.70 0.07 29.09
CA TRP A 577 4.10 -1.24 28.61
C TRP A 577 2.84 -2.06 28.31
N GLU A 578 2.78 -2.68 27.14
CA GLU A 578 1.70 -3.61 26.82
C GLU A 578 2.24 -5.04 26.74
N LEU A 579 1.60 -5.94 27.48
CA LEU A 579 2.16 -7.27 27.70
C LEU A 579 2.32 -8.07 26.41
N MET A 580 1.33 -8.05 25.54
CA MET A 580 1.30 -8.82 24.30
C MET A 580 0.19 -8.29 23.40
N ASN A 581 0.43 -8.21 22.09
CA ASN A 581 -0.60 -7.94 21.12
C ASN A 581 -1.57 -9.14 20.99
N GLU A 582 -2.85 -8.90 21.27
CA GLU A 582 -4.00 -9.78 21.02
C GLU A 582 -3.90 -11.21 21.61
N PRO A 583 -3.54 -11.40 22.90
CA PRO A 583 -3.38 -12.74 23.47
C PRO A 583 -4.71 -13.50 23.49
N ARG A 584 -4.70 -14.77 23.06
CA ARG A 584 -5.86 -15.69 23.12
C ARG A 584 -5.51 -17.04 23.77
N MET A 585 -6.53 -17.76 24.20
CA MET A 585 -6.46 -19.17 24.64
C MET A 585 -7.41 -20.02 23.80
N ASP A 586 -7.32 -19.84 22.48
CA ASP A 586 -8.29 -20.35 21.50
C ASP A 586 -8.13 -21.86 21.28
N CYS A 587 -9.25 -22.59 21.27
CA CYS A 587 -9.25 -24.02 20.99
C CYS A 587 -9.03 -24.37 19.52
N ASN A 588 -9.26 -23.42 18.60
CA ASN A 588 -8.89 -23.60 17.19
C ASN A 588 -7.36 -23.69 17.00
N ASP A 589 -6.61 -23.08 17.92
CA ASP A 589 -5.14 -23.12 17.94
C ASP A 589 -4.59 -24.34 18.69
N ASP A 590 -5.46 -25.23 19.18
CA ASP A 590 -5.08 -26.51 19.78
C ASP A 590 -5.60 -27.70 18.93
N PRO A 591 -4.78 -28.21 18.00
CA PRO A 591 -5.18 -29.33 17.15
C PRO A 591 -5.13 -30.68 17.88
N THR A 592 -4.84 -30.72 19.19
CA THR A 592 -4.86 -31.99 19.92
C THR A 592 -6.29 -32.53 20.03
N PRO A 593 -6.51 -33.86 19.93
CA PRO A 593 -7.87 -34.43 19.99
C PRO A 593 -8.66 -34.08 21.26
N THR A 594 -7.95 -33.72 22.34
CA THR A 594 -8.52 -33.39 23.64
C THR A 594 -8.57 -31.90 23.94
N HIS A 595 -8.08 -31.03 23.04
CA HIS A 595 -7.91 -29.60 23.27
C HIS A 595 -7.28 -29.30 24.65
N GLN A 596 -6.19 -30.01 24.98
CA GLN A 596 -5.64 -30.02 26.34
C GLN A 596 -4.87 -28.73 26.74
N TYR A 597 -4.56 -27.87 25.78
CA TYR A 597 -3.78 -26.64 25.97
C TYR A 597 -4.62 -25.37 25.87
N CYS A 598 -5.79 -25.39 25.22
CA CYS A 598 -6.68 -24.22 25.19
C CYS A 598 -7.42 -24.02 26.51
N ASP A 599 -7.93 -22.80 26.72
CA ASP A 599 -8.75 -22.45 27.88
C ASP A 599 -9.75 -21.36 27.51
N PRO A 600 -10.94 -21.72 27.01
CA PRO A 600 -11.95 -20.75 26.58
C PRO A 600 -12.53 -19.96 27.76
N SER A 601 -12.29 -20.38 29.01
CA SER A 601 -12.70 -19.62 30.19
C SER A 601 -11.84 -18.38 30.41
N GLY A 602 -10.63 -18.32 29.82
CA GLY A 602 -9.67 -17.23 29.98
C GLY A 602 -8.93 -17.20 31.32
N ASN A 603 -9.11 -18.20 32.19
CA ASN A 603 -8.46 -18.24 33.51
C ASN A 603 -6.94 -18.42 33.42
N THR A 604 -6.48 -19.25 32.49
CA THR A 604 -5.05 -19.46 32.21
C THR A 604 -4.40 -18.15 31.79
N LEU A 605 -5.03 -17.44 30.85
CA LEU A 605 -4.55 -16.16 30.38
C LEU A 605 -4.56 -15.10 31.49
N ARG A 606 -5.64 -15.01 32.28
CA ARG A 606 -5.70 -14.13 33.46
C ARG A 606 -4.55 -14.38 34.44
N GLY A 607 -4.22 -15.66 34.70
CA GLY A 607 -3.11 -16.03 35.57
C GLY A 607 -1.74 -15.63 35.01
N TRP A 608 -1.56 -15.77 33.70
CA TRP A 608 -0.35 -15.28 33.01
C TRP A 608 -0.24 -13.76 33.09
N VAL A 609 -1.33 -13.02 32.80
CA VAL A 609 -1.39 -11.55 32.89
C VAL A 609 -1.08 -11.05 34.30
N ASP A 610 -1.64 -11.67 35.35
CA ASP A 610 -1.32 -11.33 36.74
C ASP A 610 0.17 -11.53 37.06
N THR A 611 0.77 -12.60 36.53
CA THR A 611 2.18 -12.91 36.75
C THR A 611 3.09 -11.91 36.03
N MET A 612 2.83 -11.64 34.75
CA MET A 612 3.69 -10.80 33.92
C MET A 612 3.56 -9.32 34.25
N SER A 613 2.35 -8.83 34.51
CA SER A 613 2.16 -7.44 34.94
C SER A 613 2.88 -7.14 36.27
N LYS A 614 2.85 -8.05 37.25
CA LYS A 614 3.62 -7.92 38.50
C LYS A 614 5.13 -7.90 38.25
N TYR A 615 5.61 -8.71 37.30
CA TYR A 615 7.03 -8.73 36.94
C TYR A 615 7.45 -7.39 36.31
N VAL A 616 6.70 -6.87 35.33
CA VAL A 616 6.95 -5.54 34.73
C VAL A 616 6.97 -4.47 35.82
N LYS A 617 5.95 -4.42 36.69
CA LYS A 617 5.88 -3.45 37.81
C LYS A 617 7.05 -3.56 38.80
N SER A 618 7.67 -4.74 38.93
CA SER A 618 8.87 -4.91 39.77
C SER A 618 10.13 -4.30 39.16
N LEU A 619 10.18 -4.19 37.83
CA LEU A 619 11.26 -3.55 37.08
C LEU A 619 11.02 -2.04 36.93
N ASP A 620 9.77 -1.67 36.72
CA ASP A 620 9.31 -0.30 36.49
C ASP A 620 7.99 -0.01 37.25
N PRO A 621 8.09 0.61 38.44
CA PRO A 621 6.91 0.95 39.23
C PRO A 621 6.22 2.24 38.77
N ARG A 622 6.73 2.95 37.74
CA ARG A 622 6.22 4.27 37.32
C ARG A 622 5.28 4.18 36.13
N HIS A 623 5.68 3.51 35.06
CA HIS A 623 4.86 3.43 33.85
C HIS A 623 3.64 2.54 34.04
N MET A 624 2.59 2.83 33.28
CA MET A 624 1.39 1.99 33.24
C MET A 624 1.67 0.66 32.53
N VAL A 625 0.85 -0.34 32.81
CA VAL A 625 0.87 -1.65 32.15
C VAL A 625 -0.52 -1.99 31.63
N ALA A 626 -0.59 -2.42 30.37
CA ALA A 626 -1.81 -2.82 29.66
C ALA A 626 -1.75 -4.27 29.19
N GLY A 627 -2.91 -4.84 28.87
CA GLY A 627 -3.02 -6.24 28.48
C GLY A 627 -2.83 -6.51 26.99
N GLY A 628 -3.26 -5.60 26.10
CA GLY A 628 -3.22 -5.79 24.65
C GLY A 628 -4.41 -6.58 24.06
N PHE A 629 -5.57 -6.59 24.71
CA PHE A 629 -6.66 -7.52 24.40
C PHE A 629 -7.60 -6.97 23.32
N GLU A 630 -8.14 -7.84 22.47
CA GLU A 630 -9.21 -7.50 21.50
C GLU A 630 -10.59 -7.44 22.15
N GLY A 631 -10.78 -8.26 23.18
CA GLY A 631 -12.02 -8.38 23.93
C GLY A 631 -13.02 -9.41 23.43
N HIS A 632 -12.61 -10.47 22.72
CA HIS A 632 -13.54 -11.55 22.35
C HIS A 632 -14.12 -12.23 23.60
N SER A 633 -15.24 -12.94 23.40
CA SER A 633 -16.06 -13.52 24.47
C SER A 633 -16.78 -12.50 25.37
N PHE A 634 -16.67 -11.19 25.09
CA PHE A 634 -17.56 -10.21 25.71
C PHE A 634 -18.99 -10.37 25.19
N VAL A 635 -19.95 -10.38 26.11
CA VAL A 635 -21.39 -10.43 25.80
C VAL A 635 -22.04 -9.17 26.36
N SER A 636 -22.51 -8.30 25.48
CA SER A 636 -23.20 -7.07 25.88
C SER A 636 -24.52 -7.36 26.59
N THR A 637 -24.87 -6.58 27.61
CA THR A 637 -26.22 -6.61 28.20
C THR A 637 -27.14 -5.67 27.40
N GLY A 638 -27.74 -6.18 26.33
CA GLY A 638 -28.72 -5.44 25.54
C GLY A 638 -30.05 -5.24 26.29
N PRO A 639 -30.87 -4.23 25.94
CA PRO A 639 -32.16 -3.93 26.60
C PRO A 639 -33.17 -5.08 26.55
N ASN A 640 -32.96 -6.08 25.67
CA ASN A 640 -33.81 -7.27 25.53
C ASN A 640 -33.18 -8.55 26.08
N GLY A 641 -32.03 -8.47 26.77
CA GLY A 641 -31.32 -9.63 27.31
C GLY A 641 -30.61 -10.52 26.27
N GLN A 642 -30.61 -10.14 24.99
CA GLN A 642 -29.83 -10.80 23.94
C GLN A 642 -28.58 -9.98 23.65
N GLY A 643 -27.41 -10.51 24.03
CA GLY A 643 -26.11 -9.92 23.76
C GLY A 643 -25.44 -10.52 22.54
N ILE A 644 -24.51 -9.77 21.94
CA ILE A 644 -23.64 -10.27 20.87
C ILE A 644 -22.35 -10.73 21.53
N GLN A 645 -21.93 -11.95 21.24
CA GLN A 645 -20.62 -12.45 21.64
C GLN A 645 -19.59 -11.95 20.63
N TRP A 646 -18.78 -10.96 21.02
CA TRP A 646 -17.68 -10.49 20.19
C TRP A 646 -16.68 -11.63 19.93
N GLY A 647 -16.25 -11.82 18.68
CA GLY A 647 -15.42 -12.95 18.20
C GLY A 647 -16.10 -14.32 18.11
N GLY A 648 -17.25 -14.52 18.76
CA GLY A 648 -18.01 -15.79 18.71
C GLY A 648 -17.16 -17.05 19.02
N THR A 649 -17.53 -18.19 18.44
CA THR A 649 -16.69 -19.41 18.43
C THR A 649 -15.91 -19.59 17.12
N GLN A 650 -16.11 -18.68 16.16
CA GLN A 650 -15.57 -18.79 14.80
C GLN A 650 -14.27 -18.00 14.62
N GLU A 651 -14.14 -16.83 15.24
CA GLU A 651 -12.93 -16.01 15.15
C GLU A 651 -11.94 -16.37 16.26
N GLY A 652 -12.40 -16.49 17.51
CA GLY A 652 -11.57 -16.99 18.62
C GLY A 652 -12.12 -16.65 20.00
N ASN A 653 -11.60 -17.32 21.04
CA ASN A 653 -12.08 -17.19 22.42
C ASN A 653 -10.95 -17.13 23.47
N GLY A 654 -11.34 -17.05 24.75
CA GLY A 654 -10.40 -17.11 25.88
C GLY A 654 -9.73 -15.78 26.25
N ASN A 655 -10.15 -14.65 25.64
CA ASN A 655 -9.58 -13.31 25.85
C ASN A 655 -10.63 -12.26 26.27
N SER A 656 -11.48 -12.60 27.26
CA SER A 656 -12.50 -11.68 27.78
C SER A 656 -11.88 -10.34 28.26
N PRO A 657 -12.32 -9.19 27.73
CA PRO A 657 -11.60 -7.92 27.86
C PRO A 657 -11.55 -7.45 29.30
N ILE A 658 -12.62 -7.68 30.07
CA ILE A 658 -12.65 -7.22 31.46
C ILE A 658 -12.12 -8.30 32.40
N MET A 659 -12.55 -9.54 32.24
CA MET A 659 -12.24 -10.59 33.23
C MET A 659 -10.74 -10.93 33.24
N ALA A 660 -10.13 -11.13 32.07
CA ALA A 660 -8.73 -11.55 31.98
C ALA A 660 -7.74 -10.42 32.32
N GLN A 661 -8.09 -9.18 32.01
CA GLN A 661 -7.27 -8.01 32.32
C GLN A 661 -7.44 -7.50 33.76
N ASN A 662 -8.55 -7.82 34.46
CA ASN A 662 -8.83 -7.30 35.79
C ASN A 662 -7.99 -7.98 36.90
N VAL A 663 -6.71 -7.62 36.91
CA VAL A 663 -5.70 -7.99 37.89
C VAL A 663 -5.03 -6.71 38.42
N PRO A 664 -4.39 -6.72 39.62
CA PRO A 664 -3.83 -5.49 40.20
C PRO A 664 -2.70 -4.84 39.41
N GLY A 665 -1.93 -5.60 38.64
CA GLY A 665 -0.78 -5.09 37.89
C GLY A 665 -1.13 -4.37 36.59
N ILE A 666 -2.37 -4.47 36.11
CA ILE A 666 -2.87 -3.79 34.90
C ILE A 666 -3.49 -2.45 35.31
N ASP A 667 -3.13 -1.35 34.65
CA ASP A 667 -3.60 -0.01 35.01
C ASP A 667 -4.83 0.44 34.21
N PHE A 668 -4.99 -0.05 32.97
CA PHE A 668 -6.14 0.23 32.11
C PHE A 668 -6.50 -0.97 31.24
N PHE A 669 -7.73 -0.97 30.74
CA PHE A 669 -8.24 -2.04 29.88
C PHE A 669 -8.21 -1.64 28.41
N THR A 670 -8.01 -2.64 27.55
CA THR A 670 -7.96 -2.44 26.12
C THR A 670 -8.90 -3.39 25.36
N PHE A 671 -9.36 -2.99 24.18
CA PHE A 671 -10.23 -3.77 23.27
C PHE A 671 -10.13 -3.26 21.81
N HIS A 672 -10.32 -4.15 20.83
CA HIS A 672 -10.03 -3.89 19.41
C HIS A 672 -11.27 -4.17 18.51
N PRO A 673 -12.11 -3.18 18.20
CA PRO A 673 -13.24 -3.39 17.29
C PRO A 673 -12.86 -3.29 15.80
N TYR A 674 -13.04 -4.40 15.07
CA TYR A 674 -13.02 -4.49 13.60
C TYR A 674 -14.40 -4.90 13.05
N PRO A 675 -15.40 -4.00 13.11
CA PRO A 675 -16.81 -4.40 13.04
C PRO A 675 -17.25 -4.94 11.67
N ASN A 676 -16.61 -4.53 10.58
CA ASN A 676 -16.94 -5.00 9.23
C ASN A 676 -15.98 -6.08 8.71
N ALA A 677 -15.08 -6.59 9.55
CA ALA A 677 -14.34 -7.79 9.21
C ALA A 677 -15.32 -8.91 8.84
N SER A 678 -14.94 -9.78 7.91
CA SER A 678 -15.83 -10.81 7.35
C SER A 678 -16.42 -11.74 8.39
N TRP A 679 -15.69 -11.99 9.49
CA TRP A 679 -16.14 -12.79 10.64
C TRP A 679 -17.06 -12.03 11.61
N ALA A 680 -16.97 -10.70 11.66
CA ALA A 680 -17.75 -9.85 12.55
C ALA A 680 -19.09 -9.44 11.93
N ASN A 681 -19.03 -8.87 10.74
CA ASN A 681 -20.16 -8.38 9.94
C ASN A 681 -21.25 -7.66 10.76
N LEU A 682 -20.84 -6.76 11.65
CA LEU A 682 -21.75 -6.05 12.55
C LEU A 682 -22.44 -4.89 11.85
N THR A 683 -23.68 -4.63 12.24
CA THR A 683 -24.37 -3.36 11.94
C THR A 683 -23.85 -2.23 12.85
N LEU A 684 -24.18 -0.97 12.52
CA LEU A 684 -23.83 0.19 13.34
C LEU A 684 -24.35 0.07 14.78
N ASP A 685 -25.60 -0.36 14.97
CA ASP A 685 -26.19 -0.44 16.32
C ASP A 685 -25.54 -1.54 17.17
N GLN A 686 -25.18 -2.66 16.55
CA GLN A 686 -24.43 -3.72 17.21
C GLN A 686 -23.02 -3.26 17.62
N THR A 687 -22.35 -2.52 16.74
CA THR A 687 -21.04 -1.92 17.02
C THR A 687 -21.11 -0.93 18.18
N LYS A 688 -22.14 -0.06 18.20
CA LYS A 688 -22.37 0.87 19.31
C LYS A 688 -22.59 0.15 20.64
N GLN A 689 -23.37 -0.94 20.63
CA GLN A 689 -23.64 -1.74 21.81
C GLN A 689 -22.37 -2.42 22.35
N LEU A 690 -21.52 -2.93 21.45
CA LEU A 690 -20.23 -3.52 21.81
C LEU A 690 -19.33 -2.50 22.51
N ILE A 691 -19.05 -1.37 21.82
CA ILE A 691 -18.18 -0.30 22.32
C ILE A 691 -18.70 0.24 23.66
N THR A 692 -19.99 0.55 23.75
CA THR A 692 -20.61 1.07 24.98
C THR A 692 -20.52 0.03 26.12
N GLY A 693 -20.77 -1.23 25.81
CA GLY A 693 -20.78 -2.32 26.78
C GLY A 693 -19.41 -2.55 27.41
N ILE A 694 -18.37 -2.72 26.59
CA ILE A 694 -16.99 -2.95 27.07
C ILE A 694 -16.52 -1.73 27.86
N THR A 695 -16.72 -0.52 27.32
CA THR A 695 -16.32 0.73 27.98
C THR A 695 -16.94 0.84 29.37
N ARG A 696 -18.27 0.69 29.48
CA ARG A 696 -18.95 0.79 30.77
C ARG A 696 -18.55 -0.32 31.76
N ALA A 697 -18.32 -1.53 31.27
CA ALA A 697 -17.87 -2.64 32.13
C ALA A 697 -16.47 -2.37 32.70
N GLY A 698 -15.55 -1.81 31.91
CA GLY A 698 -14.22 -1.41 32.38
C GLY A 698 -14.27 -0.28 33.39
N LEU A 699 -15.09 0.75 33.13
CA LEU A 699 -15.30 1.87 34.07
C LEU A 699 -15.91 1.40 35.40
N GLN A 700 -16.84 0.43 35.36
CA GLN A 700 -17.42 -0.19 36.57
C GLN A 700 -16.37 -0.98 37.37
N ALA A 701 -15.38 -1.57 36.70
CA ALA A 701 -14.22 -2.19 37.33
C ALA A 701 -13.16 -1.17 37.81
N GLY A 702 -13.41 0.14 37.62
CA GLY A 702 -12.67 1.22 38.25
C GLY A 702 -11.38 1.64 37.55
N LYS A 703 -11.18 1.25 36.28
CA LYS A 703 -9.98 1.56 35.48
C LYS A 703 -10.34 2.31 34.19
N PRO A 704 -9.40 3.05 33.58
CA PRO A 704 -9.60 3.65 32.27
C PRO A 704 -9.75 2.55 31.21
N VAL A 705 -10.39 2.88 30.10
CA VAL A 705 -10.55 1.98 28.94
C VAL A 705 -10.02 2.67 27.69
N VAL A 706 -9.26 1.92 26.89
CA VAL A 706 -8.69 2.35 25.61
C VAL A 706 -9.22 1.48 24.49
N MET A 707 -9.69 2.09 23.41
CA MET A 707 -10.01 1.41 22.15
C MET A 707 -8.74 1.44 21.29
N GLU A 708 -7.79 0.56 21.59
CA GLU A 708 -6.38 0.69 21.15
C GLU A 708 -6.08 0.14 19.75
N GLU A 709 -7.05 -0.52 19.13
CA GLU A 709 -7.09 -0.70 17.68
C GLU A 709 -8.53 -0.58 17.21
N TYR A 710 -8.76 0.11 16.09
CA TYR A 710 -10.06 0.09 15.43
C TYR A 710 -9.88 0.45 13.95
N GLY A 711 -10.66 -0.22 13.10
CA GLY A 711 -10.55 -0.06 11.66
C GLY A 711 -11.77 -0.56 10.91
N ILE A 712 -11.97 -0.03 9.71
CA ILE A 712 -12.99 -0.50 8.77
C ILE A 712 -12.30 -1.04 7.52
N ASP A 713 -12.40 -2.35 7.29
CA ASP A 713 -11.79 -3.04 6.16
C ASP A 713 -12.38 -2.50 4.86
N ARG A 714 -11.56 -1.86 4.02
CA ARG A 714 -11.99 -1.30 2.73
C ARG A 714 -12.47 -2.35 1.73
N ALA A 715 -12.04 -3.60 1.88
CA ALA A 715 -12.43 -4.69 1.01
C ALA A 715 -13.78 -5.31 1.41
N GLN A 716 -14.31 -4.97 2.59
CA GLN A 716 -15.55 -5.53 3.09
C GLN A 716 -16.70 -4.52 3.05
N PRO A 717 -17.94 -4.99 2.82
CA PRO A 717 -19.12 -4.15 2.88
C PRO A 717 -19.31 -3.51 4.25
N VAL A 718 -20.03 -2.39 4.29
CA VAL A 718 -20.47 -1.74 5.53
C VAL A 718 -21.98 -1.60 5.56
N TYR A 719 -22.59 -1.42 6.74
CA TYR A 719 -24.01 -1.12 6.86
C TYR A 719 -24.26 0.38 7.01
N ASP A 720 -25.29 0.89 6.35
CA ASP A 720 -25.82 2.23 6.60
C ASP A 720 -26.71 2.29 7.86
N GLN A 721 -27.21 3.48 8.19
CA GLN A 721 -28.07 3.71 9.36
C GLN A 721 -29.40 2.95 9.31
N SER A 722 -29.86 2.53 8.12
CA SER A 722 -31.08 1.73 7.94
C SER A 722 -30.83 0.22 8.03
N GLY A 723 -29.56 -0.19 8.17
CA GLY A 723 -29.15 -1.60 8.12
C GLY A 723 -29.01 -2.15 6.71
N LYS A 724 -28.96 -1.29 5.69
CA LYS A 724 -28.69 -1.70 4.30
C LYS A 724 -27.18 -1.78 4.09
N GLN A 725 -26.76 -2.86 3.44
CA GLN A 725 -25.37 -3.09 3.08
C GLN A 725 -24.96 -2.18 1.90
N ILE A 726 -23.80 -1.55 2.03
CA ILE A 726 -23.11 -0.74 1.01
C ILE A 726 -21.83 -1.50 0.64
N GLN A 727 -21.67 -1.81 -0.64
CA GLN A 727 -20.51 -2.54 -1.16
C GLN A 727 -19.32 -1.58 -1.39
N PRO A 728 -18.07 -2.06 -1.35
CA PRO A 728 -16.89 -1.25 -1.66
C PRO A 728 -16.95 -0.53 -3.02
N THR A 729 -17.68 -1.10 -3.98
CA THR A 729 -17.87 -0.54 -5.33
C THR A 729 -18.94 0.56 -5.41
N ASP A 730 -19.74 0.74 -4.36
CA ASP A 730 -20.80 1.75 -4.35
C ASP A 730 -20.21 3.17 -4.20
N PRO A 731 -20.69 4.18 -4.97
CA PRO A 731 -20.20 5.56 -4.87
C PRO A 731 -20.32 6.19 -3.46
N ALA A 732 -21.24 5.68 -2.63
CA ALA A 732 -21.44 6.15 -1.27
C ALA A 732 -20.50 5.52 -0.23
N TYR A 733 -19.73 4.49 -0.60
CA TYR A 733 -18.95 3.68 0.33
C TYR A 733 -17.88 4.47 1.08
N ALA A 734 -17.15 5.35 0.38
CA ALA A 734 -16.13 6.20 1.01
C ALA A 734 -16.73 7.09 2.11
N ALA A 735 -17.86 7.73 1.84
CA ALA A 735 -18.57 8.55 2.83
C ALA A 735 -19.13 7.71 3.99
N ALA A 736 -19.62 6.49 3.69
CA ALA A 736 -20.09 5.57 4.71
C ALA A 736 -18.94 5.16 5.65
N ARG A 737 -17.77 4.80 5.13
CA ARG A 737 -16.58 4.49 5.95
C ARG A 737 -16.23 5.64 6.90
N VAL A 738 -16.17 6.87 6.41
CA VAL A 738 -15.88 8.06 7.25
C VAL A 738 -16.91 8.18 8.39
N MET A 739 -18.20 7.96 8.10
CA MET A 739 -19.27 7.97 9.10
C MET A 739 -19.08 6.87 10.15
N TRP A 740 -18.64 5.66 9.76
CA TRP A 740 -18.35 4.57 10.69
C TRP A 740 -17.29 4.94 11.72
N TYR A 741 -16.17 5.52 11.28
CA TYR A 741 -15.11 6.00 12.18
C TYR A 741 -15.64 7.06 13.14
N LYS A 742 -16.42 8.03 12.64
CA LYS A 742 -17.06 9.03 13.49
C LYS A 742 -17.97 8.39 14.56
N VAL A 743 -18.82 7.43 14.16
CA VAL A 743 -19.73 6.76 15.08
C VAL A 743 -18.98 5.98 16.16
N MET A 744 -17.91 5.27 15.82
CA MET A 744 -17.11 4.54 16.79
C MET A 744 -16.50 5.48 17.84
N LEU A 745 -15.90 6.60 17.40
CA LEU A 745 -15.30 7.61 18.28
C LEU A 745 -16.34 8.29 19.17
N ASP A 746 -17.41 8.83 18.59
CA ASP A 746 -18.52 9.47 19.33
C ASP A 746 -19.08 8.52 20.41
N THR A 747 -19.25 7.24 20.05
CA THR A 747 -19.80 6.24 20.96
C THR A 747 -18.84 5.92 22.09
N PHE A 748 -17.56 5.73 21.77
CA PHE A 748 -16.53 5.38 22.73
C PHE A 748 -16.30 6.52 23.75
N TYR A 749 -16.05 7.74 23.27
CA TYR A 749 -15.82 8.88 24.15
C TYR A 749 -17.09 9.31 24.89
N GLY A 750 -18.26 9.21 24.26
CA GLY A 750 -19.56 9.43 24.91
C GLY A 750 -19.88 8.40 26.01
N ALA A 751 -19.30 7.19 25.94
CA ALA A 751 -19.39 6.18 26.99
C ALA A 751 -18.38 6.37 28.13
N GLY A 752 -17.47 7.34 28.03
CA GLY A 752 -16.44 7.64 29.03
C GLY A 752 -15.06 7.01 28.73
N GLY A 753 -14.82 6.60 27.48
CA GLY A 753 -13.51 6.11 27.03
C GLY A 753 -12.38 7.14 27.26
N ALA A 754 -11.18 6.63 27.58
CA ALA A 754 -10.03 7.45 27.97
C ALA A 754 -9.06 7.73 26.81
N GLY A 755 -8.94 6.83 25.84
CA GLY A 755 -8.16 7.06 24.62
C GLY A 755 -8.44 6.05 23.52
N SER A 756 -8.09 6.38 22.28
CA SER A 756 -8.26 5.47 21.15
C SER A 756 -7.04 5.50 20.24
N ASN A 757 -6.74 4.40 19.56
CA ASN A 757 -5.66 4.34 18.57
C ASN A 757 -6.19 3.73 17.27
N ILE A 758 -6.21 4.51 16.18
CA ILE A 758 -6.66 3.99 14.88
C ILE A 758 -5.69 2.93 14.37
N TRP A 759 -6.21 1.85 13.78
CA TRP A 759 -5.42 0.95 12.93
C TRP A 759 -5.67 1.31 11.47
N GLN A 760 -4.71 1.86 10.75
CA GLN A 760 -3.43 2.41 11.25
C GLN A 760 -3.08 3.68 10.48
N LEU A 761 -2.19 4.52 11.03
CA LEU A 761 -1.66 5.68 10.30
C LEU A 761 -0.35 5.26 9.66
N ALA A 762 -0.39 4.88 8.38
CA ALA A 762 0.73 4.24 7.70
C ALA A 762 0.73 4.51 6.21
N ASP A 763 1.92 4.56 5.62
CA ASP A 763 2.05 4.83 4.19
C ASP A 763 1.68 3.61 3.33
N TRP A 764 2.04 2.37 3.74
CA TRP A 764 1.96 1.18 2.85
C TRP A 764 1.79 -0.20 3.51
N SER A 765 1.79 -0.34 4.84
CA SER A 765 1.93 -1.65 5.50
C SER A 765 0.64 -2.50 5.54
N ASP A 766 -0.55 -1.87 5.48
CA ASP A 766 -1.85 -2.56 5.43
C ASP A 766 -2.86 -1.85 4.51
N ASN A 767 -2.95 -2.26 3.26
CA ASN A 767 -3.81 -1.60 2.25
C ASN A 767 -5.31 -1.62 2.59
N ASN A 768 -5.76 -2.53 3.47
CA ASN A 768 -7.18 -2.66 3.80
C ASN A 768 -7.62 -1.61 4.83
N TYR A 769 -6.70 -1.20 5.72
CA TYR A 769 -7.02 -0.32 6.84
C TYR A 769 -6.21 0.98 6.91
N ASN A 770 -5.03 1.04 6.28
CA ASN A 770 -4.10 2.15 6.45
C ASN A 770 -4.73 3.50 6.10
N VAL A 771 -4.49 4.52 6.90
CA VAL A 771 -4.86 5.91 6.62
C VAL A 771 -3.55 6.63 6.31
N ASN A 772 -3.43 7.14 5.09
CA ASN A 772 -2.21 7.81 4.67
C ASN A 772 -2.45 9.32 4.59
N PRO A 773 -1.76 10.15 5.40
CA PRO A 773 -1.99 11.60 5.42
C PRO A 773 -1.09 12.38 4.44
N TYR A 774 -0.09 11.75 3.81
CA TYR A 774 1.03 12.47 3.22
C TYR A 774 1.40 12.07 1.80
N LEU A 775 1.81 10.82 1.57
CA LEU A 775 2.42 10.39 0.30
C LEU A 775 2.05 8.93 -0.02
N PRO A 776 1.45 8.63 -1.20
CA PRO A 776 1.25 9.54 -2.33
C PRO A 776 0.05 10.48 -2.14
N GLN A 777 0.05 11.65 -2.81
CA GLN A 777 -1.02 12.64 -2.70
C GLN A 777 -2.43 12.06 -2.96
N ALA A 778 -2.56 11.09 -3.88
CA ALA A 778 -3.84 10.47 -4.17
C ALA A 778 -4.43 9.77 -2.93
N ASP A 779 -3.58 9.09 -2.16
CA ASP A 779 -3.96 8.40 -0.93
C ASP A 779 -4.27 9.41 0.18
N ALA A 780 -3.45 10.45 0.32
CA ALA A 780 -3.73 11.58 1.21
C ALA A 780 -5.07 12.25 0.91
N GLN A 781 -5.41 12.46 -0.36
CA GLN A 781 -6.69 13.04 -0.77
C GLN A 781 -7.86 12.10 -0.51
N ARG A 782 -7.69 10.79 -0.76
CA ARG A 782 -8.68 9.76 -0.46
C ARG A 782 -9.02 9.75 1.03
N ASP A 783 -8.00 9.82 1.88
CA ASP A 783 -8.12 9.64 3.33
C ASP A 783 -8.31 10.94 4.11
N ALA A 784 -8.14 12.11 3.49
CA ALA A 784 -8.31 13.43 4.11
C ALA A 784 -9.65 13.60 4.86
N PRO A 785 -10.81 13.14 4.35
CA PRO A 785 -12.06 13.22 5.12
C PRO A 785 -12.04 12.42 6.43
N LEU A 786 -11.34 11.29 6.46
CA LEU A 786 -11.17 10.48 7.68
C LEU A 786 -10.19 11.16 8.64
N MET A 787 -9.06 11.65 8.14
CA MET A 787 -8.11 12.44 8.96
C MET A 787 -8.79 13.65 9.60
N ALA A 788 -9.69 14.32 8.89
CA ALA A 788 -10.48 15.43 9.44
C ALA A 788 -11.37 15.02 10.63
N VAL A 789 -11.92 13.78 10.63
CA VAL A 789 -12.68 13.24 11.77
C VAL A 789 -11.77 13.04 12.98
N LEU A 790 -10.61 12.41 12.77
CA LEU A 790 -9.63 12.18 13.84
C LEU A 790 -9.15 13.50 14.46
N ALA A 791 -8.78 14.46 13.60
CA ALA A 791 -8.29 15.76 14.03
C ALA A 791 -9.37 16.61 14.72
N TYR A 792 -10.64 16.47 14.30
CA TYR A 792 -11.76 17.10 14.99
C TYR A 792 -11.89 16.55 16.41
N GLU A 793 -11.92 15.23 16.57
CA GLU A 793 -12.08 14.59 17.89
C GLU A 793 -10.89 14.90 18.80
N ALA A 794 -9.67 14.85 18.27
CA ALA A 794 -8.45 15.21 19.01
C ALA A 794 -8.52 16.65 19.57
N ARG A 795 -9.01 17.61 18.79
CA ARG A 795 -9.20 18.99 19.27
C ARG A 795 -10.27 19.09 20.36
N GLN A 796 -11.39 18.37 20.22
CA GLN A 796 -12.43 18.38 21.27
C GLN A 796 -11.88 17.86 22.61
N LEU A 797 -11.07 16.80 22.58
CA LEU A 797 -10.47 16.23 23.79
C LEU A 797 -9.37 17.09 24.41
N ALA A 798 -8.72 17.96 23.61
CA ALA A 798 -7.71 18.89 24.12
C ALA A 798 -8.31 20.14 24.79
N ASP A 799 -9.54 20.53 24.40
CA ASP A 799 -10.29 21.64 24.99
C ASP A 799 -11.03 21.26 26.29
N ASP A 800 -11.37 19.97 26.44
CA ASP A 800 -12.02 19.35 27.61
C ASP A 800 -11.06 19.16 28.80
#